data_AF-A0A522EQF6-F1
#
_entry.id   AF-A0A522EQF6-F1
#
_cell.length_a   1.000
_cell.length_b   1.000
_cell.length_c   1.000
_cell.angle_alpha   90.00
_cell.angle_beta   90.00
_cell.angle_gamma   90.00
#
_symmetry.space_group_name_H-M   'P 1'
#
loop_
_entity.id
_entity.type
_entity.pdbx_description
1 polymer ?
#
loop_
_entity_poly.entity_id
_entity_poly.type
_entity_poly.pdbx_seq_one_letter_code
_entity_poly.pdbx_strand_id
1 'polypeptide(L)'
;MTLIKEIFFSIFLLCCSLGQGADGAFAQMKTENRKADSYFDNNEFSKAIPLYKKDAAKSDAALQRLGDCYRILKNYIEAELCYEKLAAKNSTEPIVYYYYGEALLNNNKYEEAKKQFLHYSELNPVDKKGELYAKACDQMRDILVKPALYKVYNLGSVNSSVSDFCPVFYRSGLVFASERVRDLVNYSENNYTGNPYLSLVFSKPVKRSVAPPVAADSTVEVTAKDTLIYNKANLFSEKFTGQGHYGPACFNSDFTEIFFTKVEDAASLKRGAMVLPKLYWSKQLSGWSAPKEMPFANGDFITGHPSVSKDGILLYFTSNMPGGQGGTDIWVSKRTGDTWSAPQNLGEGVNTPGDETFPYISPNNILYFSSNGHAGFGGLDIFASVQENGKWLKGNNMMPPINSSSDDFGILFKDDNSGYFSSNRTGGKGSDDLYGFALSGLITSISGKILLSRQTDDGAQNVKVFLLTDKGTILQTTTTDKSGFFQFENLLSDQNYTLQIDESDPSLINQKKFYLTDARNKIIRTIVKGKEGIFVFENLPSDLSRLSSLNEDDVNLKNISIAGNLYAGDQRKALENAKINLLNDKGEVVQSTTTNAFGSFVFMNISPDQNFTVMLDESDPKTASKKIYFTNKSGKEIAMSKEGKFKFHILASDTNTLSLLTVEDAQLMIDLKGILFADKEGKSRLSNSNISLVDEKGNVMDSSKTDDRGNFKFVNLASDKNYLVRLKEDDPALASKEVFLADARGRVVATLKSANGKFFRFSFLPMEDQALVNIYFDDPWLQVSKANYEARQDTSIIENVYYDYQKWHLLPQANITLDKVVKAMKANKRMTLEIVANTDARGSEAYNLKLSQKRAQSAVNYLVAKGISKNRLTAIGKGETQPVNRCTEGVECAEEEYARNRRTEFNIKNSK
;
A
#
# COMPACT_ATOMS: atom_id res chain seq x y z
N MET A 1 27.92 33.67 -21.72
CA MET A 1 27.57 35.11 -21.85
C MET A 1 28.80 35.93 -21.47
N THR A 2 29.64 36.23 -22.46
CA THR A 2 30.84 37.05 -22.30
C THR A 2 30.65 38.31 -23.12
N LEU A 3 29.94 39.29 -22.55
CA LEU A 3 29.98 40.69 -22.96
C LEU A 3 29.29 41.51 -21.86
N ILE A 4 29.80 42.71 -21.60
CA ILE A 4 29.42 43.67 -20.53
C ILE A 4 30.20 43.49 -19.21
N LYS A 5 31.52 43.75 -19.27
CA LYS A 5 32.34 44.03 -18.09
C LYS A 5 33.17 45.32 -18.21
N GLU A 6 32.87 46.19 -19.16
CA GLU A 6 33.48 47.52 -19.25
C GLU A 6 32.40 48.56 -19.53
N ILE A 7 32.56 49.75 -18.95
CA ILE A 7 31.64 50.90 -18.92
C ILE A 7 30.66 50.87 -17.73
N PHE A 8 31.13 51.30 -16.55
CA PHE A 8 30.50 52.30 -15.65
C PHE A 8 31.26 52.43 -14.31
N PHE A 9 32.59 52.55 -14.40
CA PHE A 9 33.41 53.16 -13.36
C PHE A 9 33.91 54.47 -13.96
N SER A 10 33.62 55.61 -13.31
CA SER A 10 34.09 56.98 -13.59
C SER A 10 33.02 57.98 -14.04
N ILE A 11 32.10 58.35 -13.14
CA ILE A 11 31.62 59.74 -13.00
C ILE A 11 31.53 60.05 -11.49
N PHE A 12 32.49 60.87 -11.00
CA PHE A 12 32.38 61.87 -9.90
C PHE A 12 31.80 61.41 -8.54
N LEU A 13 32.46 61.43 -7.37
CA LEU A 13 33.50 62.30 -6.80
C LEU A 13 33.25 63.81 -6.97
N LEU A 14 32.21 64.34 -6.31
CA LEU A 14 32.23 65.64 -5.61
C LEU A 14 30.93 65.86 -4.80
N CYS A 15 31.02 65.80 -3.47
CA CYS A 15 30.47 66.80 -2.52
C CYS A 15 30.50 66.29 -1.06
N CYS A 16 31.39 66.93 -0.30
CA CYS A 16 31.33 67.23 1.13
C CYS A 16 31.46 66.11 2.19
N SER A 17 32.67 66.08 2.75
CA SER A 17 33.03 65.80 4.13
C SER A 17 32.07 66.35 5.19
N LEU A 18 31.78 65.55 6.23
CA LEU A 18 31.91 65.86 7.67
C LEU A 18 31.35 64.68 8.50
N GLY A 19 32.18 64.07 9.35
CA GLY A 19 31.74 63.02 10.28
C GLY A 19 32.81 62.00 10.67
N GLN A 20 33.97 62.44 11.16
CA GLN A 20 35.00 61.54 11.69
C GLN A 20 34.49 60.86 12.97
N GLY A 21 34.34 59.53 12.92
CA GLY A 21 34.04 58.69 14.09
C GLY A 21 33.57 57.28 13.77
N ALA A 22 32.98 57.04 12.59
CA ALA A 22 32.45 55.72 12.18
C ALA A 22 33.21 55.07 11.00
N ASP A 23 34.13 55.79 10.35
CA ASP A 23 34.76 55.38 9.08
C ASP A 23 35.79 54.25 9.22
N GLY A 24 36.41 54.06 10.38
CA GLY A 24 37.43 53.01 10.57
C GLY A 24 36.84 51.60 10.47
N ALA A 25 35.69 51.36 11.12
CA ALA A 25 35.00 50.08 11.10
C ALA A 25 34.32 49.81 9.74
N PHE A 26 33.71 50.84 9.14
CA PHE A 26 33.07 50.71 7.81
C PHE A 26 34.09 50.55 6.67
N ALA A 27 35.23 51.23 6.73
CA ALA A 27 36.31 51.05 5.75
C ALA A 27 36.95 49.66 5.87
N GLN A 28 37.26 49.21 7.09
CA GLN A 28 37.86 47.89 7.34
C GLN A 28 36.92 46.74 6.92
N MET A 29 35.60 46.88 7.15
CA MET A 29 34.57 45.94 6.68
C MET A 29 34.42 45.93 5.14
N LYS A 30 34.65 47.08 4.47
CA LYS A 30 34.70 47.16 2.99
C LYS A 30 35.95 46.50 2.40
N THR A 31 37.09 46.55 3.09
CA THR A 31 38.35 45.92 2.64
C THR A 31 38.38 44.41 2.88
N GLU A 32 37.83 43.92 4.01
CA GLU A 32 37.73 42.48 4.29
C GLU A 32 36.76 41.76 3.34
N ASN A 33 35.60 42.37 3.01
CA ASN A 33 34.68 41.82 2.00
C ASN A 33 35.32 41.73 0.62
N ARG A 34 36.09 42.74 0.17
CA ARG A 34 36.84 42.66 -1.10
C ARG A 34 37.85 41.51 -1.13
N LYS A 35 38.45 41.18 0.02
CA LYS A 35 39.39 40.07 0.12
C LYS A 35 38.66 38.72 0.08
N ALA A 36 37.54 38.59 0.77
CA ALA A 36 36.68 37.41 0.73
C ALA A 36 36.14 37.17 -0.69
N ASP A 37 35.60 38.22 -1.34
CA ASP A 37 35.13 38.19 -2.72
C ASP A 37 36.26 37.82 -3.68
N SER A 38 37.46 38.37 -3.48
CA SER A 38 38.62 37.97 -4.28
C SER A 38 38.97 36.49 -4.09
N TYR A 39 38.84 35.91 -2.90
CA TYR A 39 39.08 34.47 -2.72
C TYR A 39 37.96 33.65 -3.37
N PHE A 40 36.71 34.08 -3.22
CA PHE A 40 35.56 33.44 -3.86
C PHE A 40 35.69 33.42 -5.38
N ASP A 41 35.97 34.56 -6.00
CA ASP A 41 36.11 34.71 -7.45
C ASP A 41 37.30 33.92 -8.03
N ASN A 42 38.27 33.56 -7.20
CA ASN A 42 39.40 32.70 -7.55
C ASN A 42 39.20 31.22 -7.14
N ASN A 43 37.99 30.84 -6.72
CA ASN A 43 37.65 29.48 -6.23
C ASN A 43 38.46 29.02 -5.00
N GLU A 44 39.02 29.96 -4.23
CA GLU A 44 39.77 29.70 -3.00
C GLU A 44 38.82 29.66 -1.78
N PHE A 45 37.81 28.79 -1.84
CA PHE A 45 36.70 28.77 -0.86
C PHE A 45 37.16 28.52 0.57
N SER A 46 38.20 27.69 0.75
CA SER A 46 38.83 27.43 2.06
C SER A 46 39.32 28.71 2.75
N LYS A 47 39.75 29.71 1.98
CA LYS A 47 40.18 31.03 2.47
C LYS A 47 39.03 32.03 2.54
N ALA A 48 38.02 31.90 1.70
CA ALA A 48 36.85 32.79 1.67
C ALA A 48 35.91 32.57 2.86
N ILE A 49 35.60 31.31 3.20
CA ILE A 49 34.65 30.93 4.25
C ILE A 49 34.90 31.60 5.61
N PRO A 50 36.12 31.58 6.20
CA PRO A 50 36.34 32.19 7.51
C PRO A 50 36.11 33.71 7.51
N LEU A 51 36.34 34.38 6.37
CA LEU A 51 36.07 35.80 6.22
C LEU A 51 34.56 36.07 6.11
N TYR A 52 33.84 35.34 5.25
CA TYR A 52 32.39 35.50 5.14
C TYR A 52 31.65 35.15 6.43
N LYS A 53 32.11 34.14 7.20
CA LYS A 53 31.53 33.82 8.52
C LYS A 53 31.53 35.00 9.49
N LYS A 54 32.59 35.80 9.48
CA LYS A 54 32.73 36.98 10.35
C LYS A 54 31.72 38.08 9.98
N ASP A 55 31.42 38.21 8.69
CA ASP A 55 30.61 39.30 8.14
C ASP A 55 29.14 38.93 7.91
N ALA A 56 28.80 37.64 7.86
CA ALA A 56 27.46 37.12 7.58
C ALA A 56 26.38 37.59 8.58
N ALA A 57 26.76 37.94 9.80
CA ALA A 57 25.83 38.52 10.78
C ALA A 57 25.42 39.96 10.46
N LYS A 58 26.18 40.67 9.62
CA LYS A 58 26.04 42.10 9.34
C LYS A 58 25.68 42.41 7.89
N SER A 59 25.81 41.44 6.98
CA SER A 59 25.64 41.63 5.54
C SER A 59 24.94 40.42 4.92
N ASP A 60 23.78 40.65 4.30
CA ASP A 60 23.04 39.61 3.58
C ASP A 60 23.82 39.11 2.36
N ALA A 61 24.58 39.99 1.69
CA ALA A 61 25.46 39.59 0.60
C ALA A 61 26.58 38.64 1.08
N ALA A 62 27.18 38.91 2.26
CA ALA A 62 28.18 38.03 2.84
C ALA A 62 27.58 36.70 3.30
N LEU A 63 26.36 36.72 3.85
CA LEU A 63 25.63 35.51 4.22
C LEU A 63 25.27 34.66 3.00
N GLN A 64 24.86 35.28 1.89
CA GLN A 64 24.60 34.60 0.63
C GLN A 64 25.88 33.97 0.08
N ARG A 65 26.99 34.71 0.02
CA ARG A 65 28.29 34.16 -0.42
C ARG A 65 28.80 33.05 0.46
N LEU A 66 28.56 33.11 1.78
CA LEU A 66 28.85 32.01 2.68
C LEU A 66 28.02 30.77 2.35
N GLY A 67 26.70 30.94 2.14
CA GLY A 67 25.81 29.89 1.68
C GLY A 67 26.29 29.29 0.35
N ASP A 68 26.67 30.13 -0.61
CA ASP A 68 27.20 29.71 -1.91
C ASP A 68 28.50 28.91 -1.76
N CYS A 69 29.43 29.33 -0.89
CA CYS A 69 30.64 28.56 -0.59
C CYS A 69 30.29 27.17 -0.08
N TYR A 70 29.40 27.08 0.91
CA TYR A 70 29.00 25.81 1.48
C TYR A 70 28.28 24.92 0.47
N ARG A 71 27.40 25.49 -0.36
CA ARG A 71 26.69 24.79 -1.43
C ARG A 71 27.65 24.26 -2.49
N ILE A 72 28.63 25.07 -2.92
CA ILE A 72 29.66 24.66 -3.89
C ILE A 72 30.54 23.53 -3.30
N LEU A 73 30.85 23.61 -2.01
CA LEU A 73 31.56 22.56 -1.27
C LEU A 73 30.65 21.42 -0.78
N LYS A 74 29.38 21.38 -1.22
CA LYS A 74 28.41 20.32 -0.91
C LYS A 74 28.10 20.14 0.58
N ASN A 75 28.40 21.14 1.40
CA ASN A 75 27.98 21.21 2.79
C ASN A 75 26.55 21.77 2.87
N TYR A 76 25.59 20.96 2.43
CA TYR A 76 24.19 21.38 2.32
C TYR A 76 23.53 21.66 3.68
N ILE A 77 24.01 21.08 4.77
CA ILE A 77 23.55 21.40 6.13
C ILE A 77 23.86 22.86 6.46
N GLU A 78 25.11 23.30 6.25
CA GLU A 78 25.49 24.68 6.52
C GLU A 78 24.92 25.67 5.50
N ALA A 79 24.79 25.25 4.23
CA ALA A 79 24.17 26.06 3.18
C ALA A 79 22.70 26.34 3.50
N GLU A 80 21.94 25.32 3.94
CA GLU A 80 20.54 25.43 4.34
C GLU A 80 20.37 26.54 5.38
N LEU A 81 21.19 26.53 6.44
CA LEU A 81 21.12 27.53 7.52
C LEU A 81 21.37 28.97 7.03
N CYS A 82 22.19 29.14 5.98
CA CYS A 82 22.46 30.45 5.41
C CYS A 82 21.26 30.94 4.59
N TYR A 83 20.73 30.10 3.70
CA TYR A 83 19.61 30.48 2.86
C TYR A 83 18.28 30.59 3.62
N GLU A 84 18.06 29.78 4.67
CA GLU A 84 16.92 29.91 5.57
C GLU A 84 16.86 31.31 6.20
N LYS A 85 18.00 31.81 6.69
CA LYS A 85 18.10 33.17 7.25
C LYS A 85 17.83 34.26 6.22
N LEU A 86 18.23 34.06 4.96
CA LEU A 86 17.95 35.00 3.88
C LEU A 86 16.48 34.98 3.47
N ALA A 87 15.89 33.79 3.35
CA ALA A 87 14.48 33.59 3.06
C ALA A 87 13.59 34.18 4.15
N ALA A 88 13.94 34.00 5.43
CA ALA A 88 13.23 34.57 6.58
C ALA A 88 13.23 36.12 6.60
N LYS A 89 14.15 36.76 5.88
CA LYS A 89 14.20 38.21 5.68
C LYS A 89 13.41 38.69 4.45
N ASN A 90 12.67 37.80 3.78
CA ASN A 90 11.95 38.07 2.53
C ASN A 90 12.88 38.63 1.43
N SER A 91 14.00 37.95 1.18
CA SER A 91 14.89 38.27 0.07
C SER A 91 14.11 38.44 -1.24
N THR A 92 14.45 39.46 -2.04
CA THR A 92 13.82 39.65 -3.37
C THR A 92 14.56 38.91 -4.48
N GLU A 93 15.72 38.33 -4.17
CA GLU A 93 16.56 37.61 -5.12
C GLU A 93 16.01 36.19 -5.34
N PRO A 94 15.47 35.85 -6.53
CA PRO A 94 14.87 34.54 -6.77
C PRO A 94 15.85 33.40 -6.47
N ILE A 95 17.12 33.58 -6.83
CA ILE A 95 18.15 32.54 -6.71
C ILE A 95 18.37 32.07 -5.26
N VAL A 96 18.07 32.90 -4.25
CA VAL A 96 18.12 32.50 -2.83
C VAL A 96 17.17 31.34 -2.57
N TYR A 97 15.94 31.41 -3.08
CA TYR A 97 14.93 30.38 -2.89
C TYR A 97 15.23 29.12 -3.69
N TYR A 98 15.81 29.27 -4.89
CA TYR A 98 16.28 28.12 -5.66
C TYR A 98 17.38 27.35 -4.91
N TYR A 99 18.42 28.04 -4.44
CA TYR A 99 19.50 27.40 -3.69
C TYR A 99 19.07 26.94 -2.29
N TYR A 100 18.08 27.59 -1.68
CA TYR A 100 17.48 27.08 -0.45
C TYR A 100 16.75 25.76 -0.70
N GLY A 101 15.94 25.69 -1.77
CA GLY A 101 15.28 24.47 -2.22
C GLY A 101 16.29 23.36 -2.53
N GLU A 102 17.38 23.67 -3.22
CA GLU A 102 18.49 22.74 -3.50
C GLU A 102 19.10 22.20 -2.20
N ALA A 103 19.44 23.06 -1.24
CA ALA A 103 20.01 22.63 0.04
C ALA A 103 19.03 21.73 0.84
N LEU A 104 17.75 22.10 0.88
CA LEU A 104 16.70 21.32 1.53
C LEU A 104 16.51 19.95 0.86
N LEU A 105 16.49 19.90 -0.47
CA LEU A 105 16.38 18.66 -1.25
C LEU A 105 17.52 17.70 -0.89
N ASN A 106 18.76 18.21 -0.90
CA ASN A 106 19.94 17.40 -0.57
C ASN A 106 19.98 16.97 0.92
N ASN A 107 19.27 17.70 1.80
CA ASN A 107 19.07 17.33 3.20
C ASN A 107 17.81 16.46 3.44
N ASN A 108 17.22 15.87 2.40
CA ASN A 108 16.00 15.03 2.44
C ASN A 108 14.71 15.74 2.92
N LYS A 109 14.65 17.08 2.82
CA LYS A 109 13.50 17.89 3.22
C LYS A 109 12.63 18.27 2.01
N TYR A 110 12.02 17.25 1.39
CA TYR A 110 11.36 17.36 0.08
C TYR A 110 10.17 18.33 0.07
N GLU A 111 9.34 18.34 1.12
CA GLU A 111 8.16 19.19 1.21
C GLU A 111 8.55 20.67 1.39
N GLU A 112 9.57 20.94 2.19
CA GLU A 112 10.14 22.25 2.38
C GLU A 112 10.84 22.72 1.10
N ALA A 113 11.62 21.85 0.45
CA ALA A 113 12.30 22.14 -0.81
C ALA A 113 11.30 22.53 -1.89
N LYS A 114 10.21 21.76 -2.03
CA LYS A 114 9.11 22.04 -2.97
C LYS A 114 8.54 23.44 -2.77
N LYS A 115 8.30 23.86 -1.52
CA LYS A 115 7.79 25.21 -1.22
C LYS A 115 8.75 26.29 -1.74
N GLN A 116 10.05 26.12 -1.54
CA GLN A 116 11.04 27.09 -2.02
C GLN A 116 11.15 27.12 -3.54
N PHE A 117 11.08 25.97 -4.22
CA PHE A 117 11.08 25.92 -5.69
C PHE A 117 9.83 26.54 -6.32
N LEU A 118 8.67 26.36 -5.70
CA LEU A 118 7.45 27.04 -6.12
C LEU A 118 7.55 28.55 -5.93
N HIS A 119 8.08 29.00 -4.78
CA HIS A 119 8.29 30.43 -4.53
C HIS A 119 9.33 31.05 -5.48
N TYR A 120 10.40 30.33 -5.81
CA TYR A 120 11.31 30.72 -6.88
C TYR A 120 10.58 30.93 -8.21
N SER A 121 9.63 30.05 -8.55
CA SER A 121 8.85 30.15 -9.80
C SER A 121 7.90 31.35 -9.80
N GLU A 122 7.38 31.74 -8.63
CA GLU A 122 6.58 32.97 -8.48
C GLU A 122 7.41 34.22 -8.75
N LEU A 123 8.66 34.24 -8.25
CA LEU A 123 9.58 35.37 -8.44
C LEU A 123 10.25 35.39 -9.83
N ASN A 124 10.35 34.24 -10.50
CA ASN A 124 10.98 34.11 -11.81
C ASN A 124 10.19 33.16 -12.76
N PRO A 125 9.02 33.56 -13.25
CA PRO A 125 8.09 32.67 -13.99
C PRO A 125 8.59 32.24 -15.38
N VAL A 126 9.63 32.89 -15.90
CA VAL A 126 10.25 32.55 -17.20
C VAL A 126 11.14 31.32 -17.08
N ASP A 127 11.80 31.13 -15.93
CA ASP A 127 12.65 29.96 -15.70
C ASP A 127 11.83 28.78 -15.18
N LYS A 128 11.82 27.69 -15.96
CA LYS A 128 11.04 26.48 -15.66
C LYS A 128 11.69 25.54 -14.66
N LYS A 129 12.88 25.86 -14.14
CA LYS A 129 13.57 25.02 -13.15
C LYS A 129 12.75 24.82 -11.88
N GLY A 130 12.15 25.87 -11.32
CA GLY A 130 11.39 25.73 -10.07
C GLY A 130 10.20 24.78 -10.19
N GLU A 131 9.41 24.89 -11.25
CA GLU A 131 8.31 23.97 -11.54
C GLU A 131 8.82 22.52 -11.73
N LEU A 132 9.97 22.35 -12.40
CA LEU A 132 10.59 21.04 -12.63
C LEU A 132 11.02 20.38 -11.31
N TYR A 133 11.77 21.08 -10.45
CA TYR A 133 12.24 20.52 -9.18
C TYR A 133 11.11 20.35 -8.16
N ALA A 134 10.10 21.22 -8.16
CA ALA A 134 8.90 21.02 -7.36
C ALA A 134 8.17 19.72 -7.72
N LYS A 135 8.07 19.40 -9.02
CA LYS A 135 7.52 18.13 -9.51
C LYS A 135 8.41 16.94 -9.15
N ALA A 136 9.73 17.11 -9.20
CA ALA A 136 10.68 16.07 -8.78
C ALA A 136 10.52 15.72 -7.29
N CYS A 137 10.32 16.72 -6.42
CA CYS A 137 10.04 16.49 -5.00
C CYS A 137 8.78 15.63 -4.77
N ASP A 138 7.70 15.85 -5.54
CA ASP A 138 6.48 15.03 -5.45
C ASP A 138 6.75 13.57 -5.85
N GLN A 139 7.50 13.37 -6.94
CA GLN A 139 7.86 12.04 -7.43
C GLN A 139 8.75 11.29 -6.44
N MET A 140 9.65 11.99 -5.74
CA MET A 140 10.56 11.39 -4.77
C MET A 140 9.84 10.64 -3.67
N ARG A 141 8.76 11.22 -3.15
CA ARG A 141 7.97 10.61 -2.08
C ARG A 141 7.41 9.25 -2.49
N ASP A 142 6.93 9.16 -3.73
CA ASP A 142 6.36 7.92 -4.28
C ASP A 142 7.44 6.89 -4.62
N ILE A 143 8.68 7.32 -4.85
CA ILE A 143 9.81 6.44 -5.16
C ILE A 143 10.44 5.88 -3.89
N LEU A 144 10.59 6.69 -2.84
CA LEU A 144 11.21 6.26 -1.57
C LEU A 144 10.44 5.14 -0.85
N VAL A 145 9.17 4.95 -1.19
CA VAL A 145 8.33 3.87 -0.66
C VAL A 145 8.42 2.57 -1.49
N LYS A 146 9.13 2.58 -2.63
CA LYS A 146 9.34 1.39 -3.46
C LYS A 146 10.49 0.53 -2.92
N PRO A 147 10.43 -0.81 -3.03
CA PRO A 147 11.51 -1.68 -2.60
C PRO A 147 12.77 -1.42 -3.42
N ALA A 148 13.89 -1.30 -2.70
CA ALA A 148 15.21 -1.05 -3.25
C ALA A 148 15.73 -2.23 -4.08
N LEU A 149 15.81 -2.06 -5.41
CA LEU A 149 16.30 -3.10 -6.33
C LEU A 149 17.73 -3.55 -6.04
N TYR A 150 18.55 -2.62 -5.55
CA TYR A 150 19.94 -2.86 -5.18
C TYR A 150 20.13 -2.73 -3.67
N LYS A 151 21.14 -3.41 -3.14
CA LYS A 151 21.76 -3.12 -1.85
C LYS A 151 23.03 -2.33 -2.13
N VAL A 152 23.23 -1.24 -1.39
CA VAL A 152 24.46 -0.45 -1.45
C VAL A 152 25.24 -0.62 -0.15
N TYR A 153 26.56 -0.73 -0.25
CA TYR A 153 27.48 -0.86 0.89
C TYR A 153 28.75 -0.04 0.67
N ASN A 154 29.25 0.61 1.72
CA ASN A 154 30.51 1.36 1.67
C ASN A 154 31.70 0.38 1.54
N LEU A 155 32.72 0.70 0.73
CA LEU A 155 33.90 -0.16 0.54
C LEU A 155 34.93 -0.11 1.68
N GLY A 156 34.61 0.55 2.80
CA GLY A 156 35.32 0.42 4.08
C GLY A 156 36.78 0.82 4.00
N SER A 157 37.70 -0.17 4.12
CA SER A 157 39.15 0.07 4.16
C SER A 157 39.73 0.64 2.87
N VAL A 158 39.02 0.53 1.76
CA VAL A 158 39.43 1.17 0.50
C VAL A 158 39.41 2.67 0.65
N ASN A 159 38.35 3.19 1.24
CA ASN A 159 38.10 4.61 1.45
C ASN A 159 39.09 5.20 2.46
N SER A 160 39.44 6.46 2.24
CA SER A 160 40.30 7.29 3.07
C SER A 160 39.48 8.35 3.79
N SER A 161 40.13 9.25 4.53
CA SER A 161 39.46 10.37 5.21
C SER A 161 39.32 11.61 4.31
N VAL A 162 39.68 11.49 3.04
CA VAL A 162 39.61 12.52 2.00
C VAL A 162 38.93 11.90 0.78
N SER A 163 38.74 12.66 -0.29
CA SER A 163 37.94 12.23 -1.45
C SER A 163 38.56 11.03 -2.19
N ASP A 164 37.73 10.05 -2.48
CA ASP A 164 38.02 8.82 -3.23
C ASP A 164 36.87 8.49 -4.18
N PHE A 165 37.09 8.61 -5.50
CA PHE A 165 35.98 8.53 -6.44
C PHE A 165 36.33 8.03 -7.84
N CYS A 166 35.28 7.74 -8.62
CA CYS A 166 35.28 7.21 -9.98
C CYS A 166 36.15 5.94 -10.14
N PRO A 167 35.71 4.81 -9.56
CA PRO A 167 36.44 3.55 -9.69
C PRO A 167 36.34 3.02 -11.12
N VAL A 168 37.43 2.45 -11.61
CA VAL A 168 37.51 1.69 -12.86
C VAL A 168 38.29 0.40 -12.67
N PHE A 169 37.93 -0.65 -13.41
CA PHE A 169 38.69 -1.89 -13.37
C PHE A 169 40.06 -1.71 -14.02
N TYR A 170 41.08 -2.27 -13.37
CA TYR A 170 42.37 -2.53 -13.96
C TYR A 170 42.80 -3.94 -13.58
N ARG A 171 42.75 -4.85 -14.55
CA ARG A 171 42.95 -6.29 -14.32
C ARG A 171 41.95 -6.80 -13.27
N SER A 172 42.43 -7.35 -12.16
CA SER A 172 41.57 -7.83 -11.06
C SER A 172 41.25 -6.75 -10.01
N GLY A 173 41.90 -5.59 -10.06
CA GLY A 173 41.77 -4.53 -9.05
C GLY A 173 40.97 -3.32 -9.53
N LEU A 174 40.91 -2.32 -8.66
CA LEU A 174 40.28 -1.02 -8.93
C LEU A 174 41.34 0.07 -8.97
N VAL A 175 41.30 0.91 -10.00
CA VAL A 175 41.97 2.21 -10.05
C VAL A 175 40.93 3.29 -9.83
N PHE A 176 41.25 4.32 -9.05
CA PHE A 176 40.34 5.44 -8.77
C PHE A 176 41.11 6.71 -8.44
N ALA A 177 40.46 7.87 -8.53
CA ALA A 177 41.04 9.15 -8.17
C ALA A 177 40.99 9.35 -6.64
N SER A 178 42.06 9.89 -6.06
CA SER A 178 42.17 10.07 -4.61
C SER A 178 43.06 11.24 -4.21
N GLU A 179 42.65 11.97 -3.17
CA GLU A 179 43.47 13.03 -2.54
C GLU A 179 44.41 12.46 -1.45
N ARG A 180 44.52 11.13 -1.29
CA ARG A 180 45.27 10.49 -0.19
C ARG A 180 46.80 10.57 -0.33
N VAL A 181 47.30 10.82 -1.54
CA VAL A 181 48.74 10.72 -1.86
C VAL A 181 49.40 12.05 -1.51
N ARG A 182 50.25 12.05 -0.46
CA ARG A 182 51.04 13.21 -0.09
C ARG A 182 52.39 13.19 -0.81
N ASP A 183 52.74 14.31 -1.42
CA ASP A 183 54.12 14.58 -1.80
C ASP A 183 54.90 15.03 -0.55
N LEU A 184 55.85 14.20 -0.10
CA LEU A 184 56.66 14.46 1.10
C LEU A 184 57.78 15.48 0.84
N VAL A 185 58.05 15.82 -0.43
CA VAL A 185 59.12 16.72 -0.85
C VAL A 185 58.56 18.12 -1.17
N ASN A 186 57.43 18.19 -1.88
CA ASN A 186 56.76 19.44 -2.24
C ASN A 186 55.32 19.46 -1.68
N TYR A 187 55.17 19.81 -0.40
CA TYR A 187 53.87 20.04 0.26
C TYR A 187 53.07 21.10 -0.52
N SER A 188 52.29 20.68 -1.49
CA SER A 188 51.35 21.52 -2.22
C SER A 188 49.95 20.99 -1.96
N GLU A 189 49.24 21.72 -1.11
CA GLU A 189 47.80 21.56 -0.93
C GLU A 189 47.10 22.30 -2.06
N ASN A 190 46.04 21.71 -2.62
CA ASN A 190 45.24 22.39 -3.60
C ASN A 190 44.39 23.47 -2.89
N ASN A 191 44.29 24.67 -3.48
CA ASN A 191 43.59 25.80 -2.84
C ASN A 191 42.06 25.62 -2.78
N TYR A 192 41.52 24.62 -3.49
CA TYR A 192 40.09 24.36 -3.60
C TYR A 192 39.57 23.65 -2.34
N THR A 193 40.11 22.46 -2.02
CA THR A 193 39.74 21.66 -0.84
C THR A 193 40.67 21.86 0.36
N GLY A 194 41.94 22.25 0.13
CA GLY A 194 42.99 22.23 1.15
C GLY A 194 43.65 20.86 1.36
N ASN A 195 43.28 19.86 0.55
CA ASN A 195 43.90 18.52 0.55
C ASN A 195 45.03 18.44 -0.51
N PRO A 196 45.81 17.34 -0.57
CA PRO A 196 46.72 17.08 -1.68
C PRO A 196 46.01 17.07 -3.05
N TYR A 197 46.78 17.23 -4.14
CA TYR A 197 46.27 17.05 -5.49
C TYR A 197 45.77 15.61 -5.73
N LEU A 198 44.82 15.46 -6.65
CA LEU A 198 44.27 14.15 -7.01
C LEU A 198 45.31 13.30 -7.75
N SER A 199 45.49 12.06 -7.30
CA SER A 199 46.31 11.05 -7.96
C SER A 199 45.48 9.80 -8.27
N LEU A 200 45.90 9.02 -9.26
CA LEU A 200 45.33 7.69 -9.47
C LEU A 200 45.97 6.69 -8.51
N VAL A 201 45.13 6.00 -7.74
CA VAL A 201 45.52 4.95 -6.79
C VAL A 201 44.93 3.62 -7.20
N PHE A 202 45.54 2.52 -6.75
CA PHE A 202 45.15 1.16 -7.07
C PHE A 202 44.91 0.33 -5.81
N SER A 203 43.77 -0.35 -5.77
CA SER A 203 43.45 -1.36 -4.74
C SER A 203 43.38 -2.76 -5.33
N LYS A 204 44.07 -3.69 -4.65
CA LYS A 204 44.06 -5.12 -4.99
C LYS A 204 42.87 -5.82 -4.31
N PRO A 205 42.21 -6.75 -5.01
CA PRO A 205 41.18 -7.59 -4.40
C PRO A 205 41.84 -8.66 -3.50
N VAL A 206 41.11 -9.07 -2.46
CA VAL A 206 41.42 -10.16 -1.55
C VAL A 206 40.15 -10.95 -1.32
N LYS A 207 40.22 -12.27 -1.45
CA LYS A 207 39.13 -13.15 -1.05
C LYS A 207 39.10 -13.25 0.47
N ARG A 208 37.97 -12.94 1.09
CA ARG A 208 37.71 -13.24 2.50
C ARG A 208 36.40 -14.02 2.60
N SER A 209 36.44 -15.11 3.34
CA SER A 209 35.22 -15.82 3.73
C SER A 209 34.55 -14.99 4.84
N VAL A 210 33.46 -14.31 4.49
CA VAL A 210 32.70 -13.50 5.44
C VAL A 210 31.45 -14.31 5.81
N ALA A 211 31.30 -14.65 7.09
CA ALA A 211 30.04 -15.19 7.59
C ALA A 211 29.01 -14.04 7.54
N PRO A 212 27.83 -14.24 6.92
CA PRO A 212 26.78 -13.22 6.96
C PRO A 212 26.33 -13.00 8.40
N PRO A 213 25.87 -11.78 8.76
CA PRO A 213 25.34 -11.52 10.09
C PRO A 213 24.11 -12.42 10.33
N VAL A 214 24.23 -13.35 11.27
CA VAL A 214 23.15 -14.26 11.68
C VAL A 214 22.39 -13.60 12.83
N ALA A 215 21.07 -13.48 12.71
CA ALA A 215 20.22 -13.09 13.84
C ALA A 215 20.35 -14.15 14.94
N ALA A 216 20.42 -13.73 16.20
CA ALA A 216 20.76 -14.57 17.36
C ALA A 216 19.85 -15.80 17.61
N ASP A 217 18.81 -16.00 16.79
CA ASP A 217 17.81 -17.06 16.89
C ASP A 217 17.50 -17.70 15.51
N SER A 218 18.53 -18.10 14.76
CA SER A 218 18.29 -18.87 13.53
C SER A 218 19.17 -20.11 13.47
N THR A 219 18.52 -21.27 13.39
CA THR A 219 19.12 -22.62 13.29
C THR A 219 19.45 -23.00 11.84
N VAL A 220 19.61 -22.02 10.94
CA VAL A 220 19.96 -22.26 9.55
C VAL A 220 21.48 -22.33 9.43
N GLU A 221 22.03 -23.46 8.96
CA GLU A 221 23.43 -23.56 8.57
C GLU A 221 23.70 -22.62 7.39
N VAL A 222 24.40 -21.50 7.65
CA VAL A 222 24.82 -20.57 6.60
C VAL A 222 26.27 -20.85 6.23
N THR A 223 26.50 -21.31 5.00
CA THR A 223 27.84 -21.46 4.44
C THR A 223 28.43 -20.09 4.10
N ALA A 224 29.64 -19.80 4.60
CA ALA A 224 30.35 -18.56 4.30
C ALA A 224 30.59 -18.44 2.79
N LYS A 225 30.16 -17.34 2.17
CA LYS A 225 30.49 -17.04 0.77
C LYS A 225 31.81 -16.28 0.70
N ASP A 226 32.70 -16.74 -0.17
CA ASP A 226 33.92 -16.00 -0.52
C ASP A 226 33.52 -14.66 -1.14
N THR A 227 33.76 -13.58 -0.39
CA THR A 227 33.47 -12.22 -0.81
C THR A 227 34.78 -11.55 -1.22
N LEU A 228 34.75 -10.86 -2.36
CA LEU A 228 35.88 -10.06 -2.83
C LEU A 228 35.90 -8.75 -2.04
N ILE A 229 36.92 -8.54 -1.20
CA ILE A 229 37.16 -7.30 -0.47
C ILE A 229 38.41 -6.65 -1.03
N TYR A 230 38.47 -5.32 -1.05
CA TYR A 230 39.63 -4.59 -1.54
C TYR A 230 40.50 -4.09 -0.39
N ASN A 231 41.81 -4.20 -0.55
CA ASN A 231 42.78 -3.70 0.42
C ASN A 231 42.83 -2.17 0.44
N LYS A 232 43.62 -1.61 1.36
CA LYS A 232 44.00 -0.20 1.31
C LYS A 232 44.71 0.09 -0.02
N ALA A 233 44.29 1.14 -0.72
CA ALA A 233 44.86 1.52 -2.01
C ALA A 233 46.23 2.21 -1.85
N ASN A 234 47.11 1.99 -2.82
CA ASN A 234 48.42 2.62 -2.95
C ASN A 234 48.50 3.38 -4.29
N LEU A 235 49.51 4.22 -4.49
CA LEU A 235 49.74 4.89 -5.76
C LEU A 235 49.71 3.90 -6.95
N PHE A 236 48.96 4.21 -8.00
CA PHE A 236 48.85 3.34 -9.18
C PHE A 236 50.12 3.39 -10.05
N SER A 237 50.62 4.60 -10.33
CA SER A 237 51.87 4.82 -11.04
C SER A 237 52.35 6.26 -10.82
N GLU A 238 53.68 6.46 -10.83
CA GLU A 238 54.32 7.78 -10.78
C GLU A 238 53.95 8.69 -11.97
N LYS A 239 53.37 8.15 -13.05
CA LYS A 239 52.89 8.94 -14.19
C LYS A 239 51.55 9.65 -13.96
N PHE A 240 50.84 9.30 -12.89
CA PHE A 240 49.47 9.80 -12.62
C PHE A 240 49.36 10.39 -11.21
N THR A 241 50.34 11.20 -10.83
CA THR A 241 50.46 11.88 -9.53
C THR A 241 51.34 13.12 -9.67
N GLY A 242 51.35 14.00 -8.68
CA GLY A 242 52.22 15.17 -8.60
C GLY A 242 51.43 16.47 -8.62
N GLN A 243 52.02 17.54 -9.17
CA GLN A 243 51.34 18.83 -9.31
C GLN A 243 50.25 18.74 -10.41
N GLY A 244 49.01 19.09 -10.05
CA GLY A 244 47.83 18.95 -10.88
C GLY A 244 46.96 17.74 -10.51
N HIS A 245 45.67 17.80 -10.84
CA HIS A 245 44.71 16.74 -10.55
C HIS A 245 44.70 15.69 -11.65
N TYR A 246 44.76 14.40 -11.28
CA TYR A 246 44.67 13.25 -12.18
C TYR A 246 43.42 12.42 -11.89
N GLY A 247 42.67 12.12 -12.95
CA GLY A 247 41.42 11.37 -12.89
C GLY A 247 40.19 12.29 -12.97
N PRO A 248 38.99 11.73 -13.21
CA PRO A 248 38.65 10.32 -13.50
C PRO A 248 39.33 9.72 -14.74
N ALA A 249 39.39 8.39 -14.81
CA ALA A 249 40.06 7.63 -15.87
C ALA A 249 39.22 6.45 -16.38
N CYS A 250 39.54 5.90 -17.55
CA CYS A 250 39.06 4.62 -18.05
C CYS A 250 40.18 3.86 -18.81
N PHE A 251 40.00 2.56 -18.98
CA PHE A 251 40.93 1.70 -19.74
C PHE A 251 40.23 1.07 -20.93
N ASN A 252 40.99 0.78 -22.00
CA ASN A 252 40.51 -0.15 -23.02
C ASN A 252 40.47 -1.59 -22.47
N SER A 253 39.77 -2.48 -23.17
CA SER A 253 39.44 -3.84 -22.69
C SER A 253 40.65 -4.72 -22.35
N ASP A 254 41.83 -4.47 -22.93
CA ASP A 254 43.07 -5.22 -22.67
C ASP A 254 44.04 -4.51 -21.70
N PHE A 255 43.62 -3.35 -21.16
CA PHE A 255 44.39 -2.52 -20.24
C PHE A 255 45.73 -2.01 -20.81
N THR A 256 45.83 -1.87 -22.15
CA THR A 256 47.01 -1.33 -22.82
C THR A 256 46.96 0.18 -23.03
N GLU A 257 45.78 0.79 -22.95
CA GLU A 257 45.57 2.23 -23.05
C GLU A 257 44.74 2.72 -21.86
N ILE A 258 45.14 3.87 -21.29
CA ILE A 258 44.38 4.61 -20.29
C ILE A 258 44.01 5.97 -20.87
N PHE A 259 42.76 6.37 -20.69
CA PHE A 259 42.28 7.73 -20.97
C PHE A 259 41.90 8.36 -19.63
N PHE A 260 42.25 9.61 -19.40
CA PHE A 260 42.00 10.24 -18.11
C PHE A 260 41.89 11.76 -18.21
N THR A 261 41.22 12.34 -17.23
CA THR A 261 41.12 13.78 -17.06
C THR A 261 42.35 14.27 -16.32
N LYS A 262 42.92 15.40 -16.74
CA LYS A 262 43.98 16.09 -16.01
C LYS A 262 43.65 17.57 -15.90
N VAL A 263 43.87 18.15 -14.71
CA VAL A 263 43.87 19.60 -14.48
C VAL A 263 45.29 19.99 -14.10
N GLU A 264 45.92 20.86 -14.88
CA GLU A 264 47.25 21.39 -14.57
C GLU A 264 47.22 22.31 -13.33
N ASP A 265 48.36 22.51 -12.69
CA ASP A 265 48.47 23.43 -11.56
C ASP A 265 48.32 24.89 -12.01
N ALA A 266 47.35 25.60 -11.42
CA ALA A 266 47.07 27.00 -11.66
C ALA A 266 48.22 27.93 -11.22
N ALA A 267 49.13 27.48 -10.34
CA ALA A 267 50.31 28.26 -9.92
C ALA A 267 51.26 28.61 -11.09
N SER A 268 51.16 27.90 -12.21
CA SER A 268 51.92 28.15 -13.43
C SER A 268 51.32 29.26 -14.33
N LEU A 269 50.14 29.79 -14.01
CA LEU A 269 49.41 30.75 -14.83
C LEU A 269 49.43 32.18 -14.27
N LYS A 270 49.12 33.14 -15.14
CA LYS A 270 48.85 34.53 -14.74
C LYS A 270 47.62 34.57 -13.82
N ARG A 271 47.67 35.41 -12.78
CA ARG A 271 46.57 35.64 -11.83
C ARG A 271 45.26 35.93 -12.58
N GLY A 272 44.23 35.10 -12.35
CA GLY A 272 42.91 35.20 -12.99
C GLY A 272 42.68 34.30 -14.21
N ALA A 273 43.67 33.51 -14.65
CA ALA A 273 43.47 32.50 -15.68
C ALA A 273 42.98 31.18 -15.05
N MET A 274 41.92 30.59 -15.61
CA MET A 274 41.34 29.33 -15.14
C MET A 274 41.94 28.17 -15.94
N VAL A 275 42.53 27.19 -15.24
CA VAL A 275 42.93 25.92 -15.87
C VAL A 275 41.69 25.07 -16.04
N LEU A 276 41.31 24.76 -17.28
CA LEU A 276 40.22 23.84 -17.56
C LEU A 276 40.71 22.38 -17.55
N PRO A 277 39.89 21.44 -17.06
CA PRO A 277 40.15 20.01 -17.23
C PRO A 277 40.28 19.63 -18.70
N LYS A 278 41.28 18.80 -19.01
CA LYS A 278 41.54 18.28 -20.35
C LYS A 278 41.63 16.76 -20.35
N LEU A 279 41.27 16.15 -21.48
CA LEU A 279 41.47 14.73 -21.71
C LEU A 279 42.87 14.41 -22.19
N TYR A 280 43.47 13.41 -21.55
CA TYR A 280 44.75 12.82 -21.89
C TYR A 280 44.62 11.32 -22.09
N TRP A 281 45.63 10.73 -22.71
CA TRP A 281 45.78 9.30 -22.83
C TRP A 281 47.24 8.86 -22.70
N SER A 282 47.46 7.59 -22.35
CA SER A 282 48.79 6.96 -22.28
C SER A 282 48.72 5.48 -22.68
N LYS A 283 49.81 4.97 -23.29
CA LYS A 283 49.99 3.56 -23.62
C LYS A 283 50.82 2.84 -22.56
N GLN A 284 50.46 1.60 -22.26
CA GLN A 284 51.25 0.67 -21.49
C GLN A 284 52.28 -0.01 -22.39
N LEU A 285 53.57 0.23 -22.10
CA LEU A 285 54.71 -0.41 -22.75
C LEU A 285 55.42 -1.30 -21.70
N SER A 286 56.73 -1.09 -21.45
CA SER A 286 57.39 -1.62 -20.23
C SER A 286 56.91 -0.93 -18.94
N GLY A 287 56.24 0.21 -19.09
CA GLY A 287 55.49 0.97 -18.11
C GLY A 287 54.61 1.99 -18.84
N TRP A 288 53.91 2.85 -18.11
CA TRP A 288 53.07 3.88 -18.71
C TRP A 288 53.91 4.94 -19.43
N SER A 289 53.57 5.23 -20.68
CA SER A 289 54.16 6.32 -21.46
C SER A 289 53.82 7.69 -20.86
N ALA A 290 54.50 8.75 -21.32
CA ALA A 290 54.13 10.11 -20.94
C ALA A 290 52.71 10.44 -21.42
N PRO A 291 51.87 11.08 -20.59
CA PRO A 291 50.54 11.55 -20.99
C PRO A 291 50.56 12.38 -22.26
N LYS A 292 49.61 12.12 -23.17
CA LYS A 292 49.40 12.90 -24.40
C LYS A 292 47.99 13.47 -24.40
N GLU A 293 47.85 14.73 -24.80
CA GLU A 293 46.54 15.38 -24.94
C GLU A 293 45.71 14.72 -26.05
N MET A 294 44.41 14.65 -25.85
CA MET A 294 43.48 14.26 -26.92
C MET A 294 43.39 15.37 -27.98
N PRO A 295 43.31 15.06 -29.28
CA PRO A 295 43.36 16.09 -30.35
C PRO A 295 42.26 17.16 -30.27
N PHE A 296 41.12 16.84 -29.67
CA PHE A 296 39.99 17.74 -29.49
C PHE A 296 39.96 18.45 -28.13
N ALA A 297 40.90 18.16 -27.23
CA ALA A 297 41.00 18.76 -25.90
C ALA A 297 41.88 20.03 -25.91
N ASN A 298 41.50 21.02 -26.72
CA ASN A 298 42.31 22.20 -27.01
C ASN A 298 42.48 23.21 -25.84
N GLY A 299 41.78 23.00 -24.72
CA GLY A 299 41.87 23.85 -23.53
C GLY A 299 40.92 25.05 -23.50
N ASP A 300 40.12 25.25 -24.55
CA ASP A 300 39.10 26.33 -24.59
C ASP A 300 37.82 25.93 -23.83
N PHE A 301 37.60 24.63 -23.68
CA PHE A 301 36.43 24.02 -23.08
C PHE A 301 36.85 22.94 -22.09
N ILE A 302 35.97 22.64 -21.13
CA ILE A 302 36.12 21.47 -20.27
C ILE A 302 36.09 20.24 -21.17
N THR A 303 37.06 19.35 -21.03
CA THR A 303 37.02 18.01 -21.61
C THR A 303 37.47 17.03 -20.55
N GLY A 304 36.62 16.09 -20.17
CA GLY A 304 36.92 15.17 -19.07
C GLY A 304 36.03 13.95 -19.02
N HIS A 305 36.22 13.17 -17.97
CA HIS A 305 35.39 12.02 -17.60
C HIS A 305 35.25 11.00 -18.73
N PRO A 306 36.36 10.39 -19.18
CA PRO A 306 36.34 9.53 -20.36
C PRO A 306 35.70 8.17 -20.08
N SER A 307 35.06 7.62 -21.09
CA SER A 307 34.61 6.23 -21.14
C SER A 307 34.76 5.66 -22.54
N VAL A 308 35.49 4.57 -22.67
CA VAL A 308 35.77 3.93 -23.97
C VAL A 308 34.88 2.71 -24.16
N SER A 309 34.36 2.52 -25.37
CA SER A 309 33.58 1.33 -25.73
C SER A 309 34.45 0.07 -25.68
N LYS A 310 33.78 -1.07 -25.51
CA LYS A 310 34.44 -2.39 -25.40
C LYS A 310 35.40 -2.70 -26.55
N ASP A 311 35.08 -2.26 -27.76
CA ASP A 311 35.88 -2.45 -28.97
C ASP A 311 37.01 -1.41 -29.12
N GLY A 312 37.07 -0.40 -28.25
CA GLY A 312 38.05 0.68 -28.30
C GLY A 312 37.80 1.73 -29.39
N ILE A 313 36.65 1.67 -30.08
CA ILE A 313 36.36 2.50 -31.25
C ILE A 313 35.64 3.81 -30.89
N LEU A 314 34.85 3.84 -29.82
CA LEU A 314 34.12 5.04 -29.39
C LEU A 314 34.65 5.50 -28.04
N LEU A 315 34.90 6.81 -27.94
CA LEU A 315 35.26 7.47 -26.69
C LEU A 315 34.18 8.48 -26.35
N TYR A 316 33.44 8.18 -25.28
CA TYR A 316 32.46 9.06 -24.66
C TYR A 316 33.15 9.92 -23.61
N PHE A 317 32.74 11.18 -23.51
CA PHE A 317 33.33 12.12 -22.57
C PHE A 317 32.44 13.34 -22.34
N THR A 318 32.74 14.09 -21.29
CA THR A 318 32.01 15.30 -20.90
C THR A 318 32.67 16.55 -21.45
N SER A 319 31.88 17.50 -21.97
CA SER A 319 32.38 18.80 -22.40
C SER A 319 31.30 19.89 -22.50
N ASN A 320 31.69 21.14 -22.28
CA ASN A 320 30.86 22.33 -22.51
C ASN A 320 31.19 23.06 -23.84
N MET A 321 31.71 22.32 -24.83
CA MET A 321 32.03 22.89 -26.14
C MET A 321 30.76 23.37 -26.89
N PRO A 322 30.88 24.32 -27.84
CA PRO A 322 29.75 24.83 -28.60
C PRO A 322 29.00 23.74 -29.37
N GLY A 323 27.67 23.85 -29.43
CA GLY A 323 26.79 22.82 -30.01
C GLY A 323 26.20 21.86 -28.96
N GLY A 324 26.45 22.13 -27.68
CA GLY A 324 25.84 21.49 -26.51
C GLY A 324 24.44 22.00 -26.16
N GLN A 325 23.83 21.41 -25.13
CA GLN A 325 22.49 21.76 -24.65
C GLN A 325 22.48 22.59 -23.36
N GLY A 326 23.62 22.69 -22.67
CA GLY A 326 23.63 23.27 -21.33
C GLY A 326 25.01 23.51 -20.74
N GLY A 327 25.13 23.18 -19.45
CA GLY A 327 26.36 23.30 -18.68
C GLY A 327 27.48 22.46 -19.29
N THR A 328 27.53 21.20 -18.94
CA THR A 328 28.40 20.21 -19.58
C THR A 328 27.55 19.10 -20.17
N ASP A 329 27.92 18.61 -21.34
CA ASP A 329 27.17 17.59 -22.08
C ASP A 329 28.03 16.35 -22.29
N ILE A 330 27.41 15.21 -22.59
CA ILE A 330 28.12 14.03 -23.10
C ILE A 330 28.28 14.13 -24.62
N TRP A 331 29.52 13.88 -25.05
CA TRP A 331 29.97 13.83 -26.42
C TRP A 331 30.62 12.49 -26.72
N VAL A 332 30.69 12.13 -28.00
CA VAL A 332 31.39 10.93 -28.48
C VAL A 332 32.32 11.26 -29.63
N SER A 333 33.50 10.65 -29.64
CA SER A 333 34.42 10.67 -30.79
C SER A 333 34.70 9.24 -31.25
N LYS A 334 34.85 9.05 -32.56
CA LYS A 334 35.11 7.74 -33.18
C LYS A 334 36.56 7.62 -33.61
N ARG A 335 37.20 6.53 -33.22
CA ARG A 335 38.54 6.15 -33.63
C ARG A 335 38.53 5.54 -35.03
N THR A 336 39.45 5.99 -35.88
CA THR A 336 39.76 5.40 -37.18
C THR A 336 41.28 5.27 -37.30
N GLY A 337 41.80 4.05 -37.17
CA GLY A 337 43.24 3.82 -37.04
C GLY A 337 43.80 4.49 -35.77
N ASP A 338 44.80 5.36 -35.94
CA ASP A 338 45.41 6.13 -34.85
C ASP A 338 44.79 7.53 -34.65
N THR A 339 43.69 7.83 -35.34
CA THR A 339 43.05 9.16 -35.30
C THR A 339 41.65 9.10 -34.68
N TRP A 340 41.22 10.24 -34.12
CA TRP A 340 39.89 10.43 -33.54
C TRP A 340 39.12 11.46 -34.37
N SER A 341 37.85 11.19 -34.64
CA SER A 341 36.97 12.11 -35.35
C SER A 341 36.67 13.38 -34.55
N ALA A 342 36.11 14.39 -35.20
CA ALA A 342 35.47 15.49 -34.49
C ALA A 342 34.41 14.96 -33.50
N PRO A 343 34.31 15.51 -32.29
CA PRO A 343 33.29 15.13 -31.32
C PRO A 343 31.87 15.39 -31.81
N GLN A 344 30.95 14.50 -31.45
CA GLN A 344 29.52 14.62 -31.72
C GLN A 344 28.73 14.63 -30.40
N ASN A 345 27.82 15.59 -30.24
CA ASN A 345 26.94 15.68 -29.08
C ASN A 345 25.91 14.53 -29.12
N LEU A 346 25.58 13.95 -27.96
CA LEU A 346 24.65 12.82 -27.87
C LEU A 346 23.16 13.20 -28.03
N GLY A 347 22.83 14.49 -27.98
CA GLY A 347 21.48 15.02 -28.16
C GLY A 347 20.60 14.98 -26.90
N GLU A 348 19.37 15.49 -27.04
CA GLU A 348 18.43 15.79 -25.92
C GLU A 348 17.92 14.56 -25.15
N GLY A 349 18.17 13.35 -25.65
CA GLY A 349 17.86 12.13 -24.87
C GLY A 349 18.77 11.98 -23.65
N VAL A 350 20.04 12.40 -23.79
CA VAL A 350 21.04 12.34 -22.71
C VAL A 350 21.26 13.72 -22.13
N ASN A 351 21.43 14.72 -22.98
CA ASN A 351 21.89 16.04 -22.61
C ASN A 351 20.74 17.00 -22.29
N THR A 352 20.96 17.88 -21.32
CA THR A 352 19.98 18.83 -20.79
C THR A 352 20.61 20.22 -20.61
N PRO A 353 19.86 21.24 -20.18
CA PRO A 353 20.44 22.52 -19.77
C PRO A 353 21.37 22.45 -18.55
N GLY A 354 21.38 21.32 -17.81
CA GLY A 354 22.25 21.08 -16.66
C GLY A 354 23.63 20.53 -17.05
N ASP A 355 24.27 19.84 -16.11
CA ASP A 355 25.53 19.14 -16.28
C ASP A 355 25.28 17.64 -16.41
N GLU A 356 25.69 17.04 -17.52
CA GLU A 356 25.84 15.61 -17.72
C GLU A 356 27.32 15.21 -17.71
N THR A 357 27.66 14.35 -16.75
CA THR A 357 29.04 14.05 -16.38
C THR A 357 29.25 12.55 -16.12
N PHE A 358 30.51 12.12 -15.99
CA PHE A 358 30.89 10.74 -15.63
C PHE A 358 30.23 9.64 -16.47
N PRO A 359 30.31 9.69 -17.82
CA PRO A 359 29.76 8.63 -18.64
C PRO A 359 30.44 7.29 -18.36
N TYR A 360 29.68 6.21 -18.47
CA TYR A 360 30.13 4.83 -18.47
C TYR A 360 29.35 4.07 -19.54
N ILE A 361 30.01 3.69 -20.64
CA ILE A 361 29.41 2.83 -21.65
C ILE A 361 29.62 1.35 -21.28
N SER A 362 28.53 0.62 -21.06
CA SER A 362 28.60 -0.80 -20.69
C SER A 362 28.98 -1.69 -21.88
N PRO A 363 29.45 -2.92 -21.64
CA PRO A 363 29.68 -3.92 -22.68
C PRO A 363 28.45 -4.22 -23.57
N ASN A 364 27.24 -3.94 -23.07
CA ASN A 364 25.97 -4.15 -23.76
C ASN A 364 25.43 -2.84 -24.40
N ASN A 365 26.28 -1.81 -24.57
CA ASN A 365 25.95 -0.51 -25.15
C ASN A 365 24.85 0.26 -24.40
N ILE A 366 24.75 0.07 -23.08
CA ILE A 366 23.94 0.93 -22.21
C ILE A 366 24.84 2.04 -21.69
N LEU A 367 24.46 3.29 -21.92
CA LEU A 367 25.18 4.45 -21.40
C LEU A 367 24.64 4.79 -20.03
N TYR A 368 25.50 4.71 -19.03
CA TYR A 368 25.26 5.29 -17.72
C TYR A 368 25.97 6.64 -17.62
N PHE A 369 25.39 7.60 -16.94
CA PHE A 369 25.99 8.93 -16.74
C PHE A 369 25.36 9.58 -15.51
N SER A 370 26.02 10.58 -14.96
CA SER A 370 25.48 11.39 -13.86
C SER A 370 24.94 12.71 -14.37
N SER A 371 23.85 13.21 -13.80
CA SER A 371 23.29 14.51 -14.17
C SER A 371 22.65 15.24 -13.01
N ASN A 372 22.77 16.57 -13.03
CA ASN A 372 21.98 17.48 -12.18
C ASN A 372 20.84 18.18 -12.96
N GLY A 373 20.71 17.95 -14.26
CA GLY A 373 19.70 18.58 -15.11
C GLY A 373 18.48 17.70 -15.40
N HIS A 374 18.62 16.38 -15.25
CA HIS A 374 17.47 15.47 -15.19
C HIS A 374 16.84 15.50 -13.79
N ALA A 375 15.54 15.20 -13.71
CA ALA A 375 14.87 15.07 -12.41
C ALA A 375 15.46 13.90 -11.60
N GLY A 376 15.94 14.18 -10.39
CA GLY A 376 16.65 13.22 -9.54
C GLY A 376 16.66 13.61 -8.06
N PHE A 377 17.28 12.77 -7.23
CA PHE A 377 17.18 12.69 -5.77
C PHE A 377 18.01 13.76 -5.04
N GLY A 378 19.07 14.27 -5.66
CA GLY A 378 19.94 15.28 -5.09
C GLY A 378 21.19 15.47 -5.94
N GLY A 379 21.79 16.67 -5.90
CA GLY A 379 23.03 16.98 -6.59
C GLY A 379 23.14 16.38 -8.00
N LEU A 380 24.14 15.51 -8.19
CA LEU A 380 24.27 14.59 -9.33
C LEU A 380 23.57 13.26 -9.05
N ASP A 381 22.76 12.80 -9.99
CA ASP A 381 22.12 11.48 -9.95
C ASP A 381 22.57 10.62 -11.13
N ILE A 382 22.67 9.30 -10.95
CA ILE A 382 23.02 8.34 -12.00
C ILE A 382 21.78 8.00 -12.85
N PHE A 383 21.92 8.11 -14.17
CA PHE A 383 20.92 7.75 -15.17
C PHE A 383 21.47 6.68 -16.12
N ALA A 384 20.55 5.91 -16.72
CA ALA A 384 20.83 4.95 -17.78
C ALA A 384 20.04 5.30 -19.05
N SER A 385 20.72 5.32 -20.19
CA SER A 385 20.13 5.51 -21.51
C SER A 385 20.56 4.40 -22.47
N VAL A 386 19.65 4.07 -23.40
CA VAL A 386 19.88 3.11 -24.48
C VAL A 386 19.62 3.78 -25.82
N GLN A 387 20.15 3.21 -26.90
CA GLN A 387 19.88 3.69 -28.24
C GLN A 387 18.71 2.97 -28.89
N GLU A 388 17.88 3.71 -29.61
CA GLU A 388 16.87 3.21 -30.53
C GLU A 388 17.05 3.91 -31.89
N ASN A 389 17.21 3.14 -32.97
CA ASN A 389 17.44 3.68 -34.33
C ASN A 389 18.60 4.69 -34.41
N GLY A 390 19.67 4.47 -33.63
CA GLY A 390 20.86 5.33 -33.58
C GLY A 390 20.69 6.63 -32.79
N LYS A 391 19.56 6.82 -32.09
CA LYS A 391 19.32 7.96 -31.19
C LYS A 391 19.29 7.50 -29.74
N TRP A 392 19.91 8.25 -28.84
CA TRP A 392 19.79 7.99 -27.41
C TRP A 392 18.39 8.35 -26.92
N LEU A 393 17.79 7.44 -26.16
CA LEU A 393 16.53 7.68 -25.48
C LEU A 393 16.74 8.55 -24.23
N LYS A 394 15.63 9.04 -23.67
CA LYS A 394 15.66 9.78 -22.40
C LYS A 394 16.32 8.95 -21.30
N GLY A 395 17.26 9.54 -20.56
CA GLY A 395 17.88 8.94 -19.39
C GLY A 395 16.84 8.52 -18.33
N ASN A 396 16.94 7.28 -17.87
CA ASN A 396 16.15 6.73 -16.77
C ASN A 396 16.96 6.79 -15.48
N ASN A 397 16.42 7.41 -14.44
CA ASN A 397 17.09 7.52 -13.15
C ASN A 397 17.28 6.11 -12.54
N MET A 398 18.46 5.81 -11.98
CA MET A 398 18.79 4.50 -11.41
C MET A 398 18.11 4.20 -10.07
N MET A 399 17.36 5.16 -9.52
CA MET A 399 16.53 5.06 -8.31
C MET A 399 17.33 4.77 -7.03
N PRO A 400 16.73 4.97 -5.85
CA PRO A 400 17.30 4.51 -4.60
C PRO A 400 17.42 2.98 -4.54
N PRO A 401 18.50 2.46 -3.94
CA PRO A 401 19.51 3.18 -3.16
C PRO A 401 20.78 3.52 -3.95
N ILE A 402 20.80 3.30 -5.28
CA ILE A 402 21.92 3.77 -6.12
C ILE A 402 21.97 5.28 -6.07
N ASN A 403 20.84 5.94 -6.36
CA ASN A 403 20.69 7.37 -6.15
C ASN A 403 20.14 7.69 -4.75
N SER A 404 20.49 8.84 -4.24
CA SER A 404 20.24 9.34 -2.89
C SER A 404 20.13 10.86 -2.92
N SER A 405 19.89 11.51 -1.79
CA SER A 405 19.88 12.98 -1.73
C SER A 405 21.28 13.61 -1.84
N SER A 406 22.28 12.84 -2.20
CA SER A 406 23.70 13.20 -2.24
C SER A 406 24.18 13.08 -3.68
N ASP A 407 25.35 13.62 -4.01
CA ASP A 407 25.93 13.38 -5.33
C ASP A 407 26.25 11.89 -5.47
N ASP A 408 25.68 11.25 -6.49
CA ASP A 408 25.87 9.87 -6.87
C ASP A 408 26.40 9.80 -8.30
N PHE A 409 27.59 9.24 -8.46
CA PHE A 409 28.32 9.37 -9.72
C PHE A 409 29.38 8.32 -10.01
N GLY A 410 29.87 8.31 -11.24
CA GLY A 410 30.98 7.45 -11.66
C GLY A 410 30.67 5.96 -11.52
N ILE A 411 29.48 5.53 -11.93
CA ILE A 411 29.05 4.14 -11.85
C ILE A 411 29.86 3.25 -12.81
N LEU A 412 30.12 2.02 -12.35
CA LEU A 412 30.85 0.97 -13.05
C LEU A 412 30.17 -0.37 -12.75
N PHE A 413 29.89 -1.16 -13.78
CA PHE A 413 29.34 -2.52 -13.60
C PHE A 413 30.45 -3.57 -13.66
N LYS A 414 30.47 -4.44 -12.64
CA LYS A 414 31.30 -5.65 -12.58
C LYS A 414 30.68 -6.78 -13.40
N ASP A 415 29.38 -6.92 -13.27
CA ASP A 415 28.50 -7.84 -13.97
C ASP A 415 27.09 -7.21 -14.03
N ASP A 416 26.12 -7.88 -14.65
CA ASP A 416 24.76 -7.33 -14.83
C ASP A 416 24.05 -6.98 -13.51
N ASN A 417 24.53 -7.53 -12.38
CA ASN A 417 23.84 -7.44 -11.09
C ASN A 417 24.63 -6.67 -10.04
N SER A 418 25.89 -6.32 -10.27
CA SER A 418 26.74 -5.70 -9.26
C SER A 418 27.81 -4.80 -9.85
N GLY A 419 28.28 -3.86 -9.04
CA GLY A 419 29.24 -2.88 -9.47
C GLY A 419 29.66 -1.93 -8.35
N TYR A 420 30.24 -0.82 -8.76
CA TYR A 420 30.75 0.21 -7.87
C TYR A 420 30.37 1.59 -8.40
N PHE A 421 30.34 2.57 -7.51
CA PHE A 421 30.12 3.97 -7.84
C PHE A 421 30.67 4.84 -6.71
N SER A 422 30.56 6.16 -6.88
CA SER A 422 31.02 7.16 -5.93
C SER A 422 29.86 7.95 -5.38
N SER A 423 29.97 8.32 -4.10
CA SER A 423 28.95 9.14 -3.45
C SER A 423 29.51 9.93 -2.28
N ASN A 424 28.96 11.10 -2.02
CA ASN A 424 29.17 11.86 -0.78
C ASN A 424 28.06 11.66 0.26
N ARG A 425 27.30 10.56 0.14
CA ARG A 425 26.25 10.20 1.10
C ARG A 425 26.78 10.05 2.53
N THR A 426 25.89 10.36 3.47
CA THR A 426 26.18 10.24 4.91
C THR A 426 26.58 8.81 5.31
N GLY A 427 27.45 8.69 6.32
CA GLY A 427 28.03 7.42 6.77
C GLY A 427 29.29 6.99 5.99
N GLY A 428 29.71 7.81 5.02
CA GLY A 428 31.04 7.75 4.41
C GLY A 428 32.19 8.05 5.39
N LYS A 429 33.42 7.75 4.96
CA LYS A 429 34.67 8.02 5.66
C LYS A 429 35.35 9.31 5.16
N GLY A 430 35.20 9.65 3.88
CA GLY A 430 35.77 10.83 3.23
C GLY A 430 34.70 11.82 2.76
N SER A 431 35.09 12.77 1.91
CA SER A 431 34.14 13.71 1.29
C SER A 431 33.37 13.05 0.16
N ASP A 432 34.06 12.38 -0.76
CA ASP A 432 33.50 11.40 -1.68
C ASP A 432 34.08 10.03 -1.35
N ASP A 433 33.25 8.99 -1.37
CA ASP A 433 33.65 7.63 -1.09
C ASP A 433 33.22 6.66 -2.18
N LEU A 434 33.90 5.51 -2.24
CA LEU A 434 33.51 4.38 -3.07
C LEU A 434 32.47 3.49 -2.38
N TYR A 435 31.43 3.16 -3.12
CA TYR A 435 30.36 2.25 -2.72
C TYR A 435 30.26 1.09 -3.70
N GLY A 436 29.96 -0.09 -3.17
CA GLY A 436 29.54 -1.23 -3.96
C GLY A 436 28.01 -1.31 -3.99
N PHE A 437 27.47 -1.75 -5.12
CA PHE A 437 26.07 -2.12 -5.23
C PHE A 437 25.94 -3.56 -5.73
N ALA A 438 24.93 -4.25 -5.25
CA ALA A 438 24.57 -5.57 -5.73
C ALA A 438 23.06 -5.71 -5.73
N LEU A 439 22.51 -6.41 -6.70
CA LEU A 439 21.08 -6.66 -6.81
C LEU A 439 20.57 -7.34 -5.54
N SER A 440 19.47 -6.82 -4.99
CA SER A 440 18.97 -7.13 -3.65
C SER A 440 18.40 -8.56 -3.53
N GLY A 441 18.14 -9.24 -4.65
CA GLY A 441 17.59 -10.60 -4.77
C GLY A 441 17.59 -11.05 -6.24
N LEU A 442 16.93 -12.15 -6.60
CA LEU A 442 16.70 -12.47 -8.01
C LEU A 442 15.70 -11.45 -8.57
N ILE A 443 16.05 -10.77 -9.67
CA ILE A 443 15.05 -10.02 -10.44
C ILE A 443 14.11 -11.03 -11.08
N THR A 444 12.84 -10.72 -11.01
CA THR A 444 11.79 -11.45 -11.67
C THR A 444 10.77 -10.52 -12.33
N SER A 445 9.87 -11.14 -13.08
CA SER A 445 8.73 -10.52 -13.70
C SER A 445 7.47 -11.20 -13.19
N ILE A 446 6.38 -10.45 -13.09
CA ILE A 446 5.05 -11.00 -12.86
C ILE A 446 4.24 -10.72 -14.11
N SER A 447 3.77 -11.76 -14.79
CA SER A 447 2.99 -11.64 -16.02
C SER A 447 1.83 -12.62 -16.06
N GLY A 448 0.77 -12.24 -16.76
CA GLY A 448 -0.48 -12.99 -16.85
C GLY A 448 -1.46 -12.37 -17.82
N LYS A 449 -2.68 -12.91 -17.88
CA LYS A 449 -3.78 -12.30 -18.63
C LYS A 449 -5.00 -12.06 -17.76
N ILE A 450 -5.74 -11.02 -18.07
CA ILE A 450 -7.09 -10.78 -17.58
C ILE A 450 -8.05 -11.18 -18.70
N LEU A 451 -8.92 -12.16 -18.44
CA LEU A 451 -9.91 -12.66 -19.39
C LEU A 451 -11.33 -12.34 -18.93
N LEU A 452 -12.21 -12.03 -19.87
CA LEU A 452 -13.63 -11.75 -19.65
C LEU A 452 -14.46 -13.05 -19.54
N SER A 453 -13.94 -14.16 -20.05
CA SER A 453 -14.50 -15.51 -19.88
C SER A 453 -13.40 -16.55 -19.62
N ARG A 454 -13.78 -17.83 -19.45
CA ARG A 454 -12.81 -18.94 -19.35
C ARG A 454 -12.08 -19.23 -20.67
N GLN A 455 -12.44 -18.56 -21.76
CA GLN A 455 -11.81 -18.75 -23.06
C GLN A 455 -10.53 -17.92 -23.16
N THR A 456 -9.45 -18.53 -23.64
CA THR A 456 -8.09 -17.95 -23.62
C THR A 456 -7.88 -16.79 -24.60
N ASP A 457 -8.83 -16.60 -25.52
CA ASP A 457 -8.87 -15.56 -26.54
C ASP A 457 -9.80 -14.39 -26.17
N ASP A 458 -10.55 -14.51 -25.07
CA ASP A 458 -11.47 -13.47 -24.60
C ASP A 458 -10.80 -12.51 -23.60
N GLY A 459 -9.75 -11.83 -24.09
CA GLY A 459 -8.92 -10.92 -23.30
C GLY A 459 -9.59 -9.59 -22.97
N ALA A 460 -9.45 -9.14 -21.73
CA ALA A 460 -9.88 -7.80 -21.32
C ALA A 460 -8.85 -6.76 -21.79
N GLN A 461 -9.15 -6.03 -22.87
CA GLN A 461 -8.24 -5.06 -23.46
C GLN A 461 -8.29 -3.71 -22.75
N ASN A 462 -7.13 -3.03 -22.64
CA ASN A 462 -6.98 -1.66 -22.14
C ASN A 462 -7.33 -1.46 -20.65
N VAL A 463 -7.45 -2.56 -19.89
CA VAL A 463 -7.66 -2.53 -18.45
C VAL A 463 -6.36 -2.17 -17.74
N LYS A 464 -6.42 -1.18 -16.84
CA LYS A 464 -5.29 -0.83 -15.95
C LYS A 464 -5.09 -1.86 -14.85
N VAL A 465 -3.83 -2.20 -14.62
CA VAL A 465 -3.38 -3.12 -13.57
C VAL A 465 -2.30 -2.42 -12.73
N PHE A 466 -2.45 -2.48 -11.41
CA PHE A 466 -1.52 -1.93 -10.43
C PHE A 466 -0.78 -3.09 -9.74
N LEU A 467 0.50 -2.90 -9.48
CA LEU A 467 1.29 -3.75 -8.60
C LEU A 467 1.59 -2.93 -7.35
N LEU A 468 1.32 -3.47 -6.17
CA LEU A 468 1.45 -2.82 -4.87
C LEU A 468 2.40 -3.61 -3.95
N THR A 469 2.97 -2.93 -2.95
CA THR A 469 3.68 -3.57 -1.83
C THR A 469 2.71 -4.30 -0.89
N ASP A 470 3.27 -5.06 0.06
CA ASP A 470 2.57 -5.62 1.22
C ASP A 470 1.82 -4.57 2.07
N LYS A 471 2.28 -3.33 2.04
CA LYS A 471 1.66 -2.19 2.75
C LYS A 471 0.60 -1.45 1.93
N GLY A 472 0.27 -1.93 0.73
CA GLY A 472 -0.73 -1.30 -0.14
C GLY A 472 -0.22 -0.06 -0.87
N THR A 473 1.09 0.11 -1.04
CA THR A 473 1.68 1.21 -1.82
C THR A 473 1.84 0.80 -3.28
N ILE A 474 1.37 1.60 -4.23
CA ILE A 474 1.54 1.31 -5.68
C ILE A 474 3.02 1.40 -6.09
N LEU A 475 3.55 0.30 -6.64
CA LEU A 475 4.91 0.17 -7.17
C LEU A 475 4.98 0.43 -8.68
N GLN A 476 4.13 -0.26 -9.44
CA GLN A 476 4.08 -0.17 -10.89
C GLN A 476 2.62 -0.15 -11.35
N THR A 477 2.39 0.39 -12.54
CA THR A 477 1.09 0.38 -13.22
C THR A 477 1.31 0.04 -14.68
N THR A 478 0.48 -0.83 -15.21
CA THR A 478 0.50 -1.22 -16.63
C THR A 478 -0.92 -1.30 -17.18
N THR A 479 -1.07 -1.52 -18.48
CA THR A 479 -2.34 -1.66 -19.16
C THR A 479 -2.32 -2.92 -20.01
N THR A 480 -3.42 -3.67 -20.01
CA THR A 480 -3.52 -4.93 -20.76
C THR A 480 -3.60 -4.72 -22.28
N ASP A 481 -3.00 -5.65 -23.03
CA ASP A 481 -3.08 -5.67 -24.49
C ASP A 481 -4.41 -6.27 -25.01
N LYS A 482 -4.54 -6.44 -26.33
CA LYS A 482 -5.74 -7.03 -26.97
C LYS A 482 -6.09 -8.44 -26.49
N SER A 483 -5.09 -9.20 -26.02
CA SER A 483 -5.26 -10.56 -25.49
C SER A 483 -5.48 -10.57 -23.98
N GLY A 484 -5.56 -9.39 -23.35
CA GLY A 484 -5.64 -9.23 -21.91
C GLY A 484 -4.31 -9.37 -21.19
N PHE A 485 -3.18 -9.44 -21.90
CA PHE A 485 -1.87 -9.69 -21.31
C PHE A 485 -1.31 -8.46 -20.60
N PHE A 486 -0.71 -8.67 -19.43
CA PHE A 486 0.05 -7.68 -18.67
C PHE A 486 1.37 -8.25 -18.19
N GLN A 487 2.34 -7.37 -17.94
CA GLN A 487 3.65 -7.71 -17.41
C GLN A 487 4.20 -6.59 -16.54
N PHE A 488 4.75 -6.98 -15.40
CA PHE A 488 5.59 -6.17 -14.52
C PHE A 488 6.99 -6.77 -14.49
N GLU A 489 8.00 -5.92 -14.54
CA GLU A 489 9.41 -6.34 -14.61
C GLU A 489 10.21 -5.71 -13.48
N ASN A 490 11.47 -6.17 -13.31
CA ASN A 490 12.39 -5.64 -12.31
C ASN A 490 11.84 -5.76 -10.89
N LEU A 491 11.27 -6.91 -10.55
CA LEU A 491 10.73 -7.19 -9.23
C LEU A 491 11.71 -8.05 -8.45
N LEU A 492 11.90 -7.78 -7.17
CA LEU A 492 12.68 -8.64 -6.29
C LEU A 492 11.88 -9.90 -5.94
N SER A 493 12.45 -11.07 -6.17
CA SER A 493 11.80 -12.37 -5.94
C SER A 493 11.54 -12.70 -4.47
N ASP A 494 12.16 -11.98 -3.53
CA ASP A 494 12.08 -12.18 -2.09
C ASP A 494 11.15 -11.18 -1.38
N GLN A 495 10.39 -10.38 -2.16
CA GLN A 495 9.40 -9.42 -1.66
C GLN A 495 7.97 -9.92 -1.92
N ASN A 496 7.03 -9.43 -1.12
CA ASN A 496 5.60 -9.66 -1.30
C ASN A 496 4.99 -8.54 -2.16
N TYR A 497 4.16 -8.93 -3.12
CA TYR A 497 3.45 -7.99 -3.98
C TYR A 497 1.97 -8.32 -4.07
N THR A 498 1.17 -7.27 -4.19
CA THR A 498 -0.27 -7.31 -4.35
C THR A 498 -0.61 -6.81 -5.74
N LEU A 499 -1.37 -7.57 -6.54
CA LEU A 499 -1.91 -7.05 -7.80
C LEU A 499 -3.26 -6.40 -7.51
N GLN A 500 -3.60 -5.32 -8.21
CA GLN A 500 -4.92 -4.71 -8.16
C GLN A 500 -5.37 -4.31 -9.57
N ILE A 501 -6.65 -4.44 -9.87
CA ILE A 501 -7.21 -4.11 -11.19
C ILE A 501 -8.16 -2.93 -11.06
N ASP A 502 -8.17 -2.06 -12.07
CA ASP A 502 -9.13 -0.96 -12.16
C ASP A 502 -10.52 -1.47 -12.56
N GLU A 503 -11.37 -1.78 -11.58
CA GLU A 503 -12.73 -2.28 -11.81
C GLU A 503 -13.70 -1.24 -12.41
N SER A 504 -13.27 0.02 -12.52
CA SER A 504 -14.03 1.09 -13.16
C SER A 504 -13.92 1.09 -14.69
N ASP A 505 -13.03 0.27 -15.26
CA ASP A 505 -12.82 0.17 -16.71
C ASP A 505 -14.11 -0.26 -17.44
N PRO A 506 -14.51 0.43 -18.54
CA PRO A 506 -15.73 0.11 -19.30
C PRO A 506 -15.88 -1.35 -19.73
N SER A 507 -14.78 -2.05 -20.03
CA SER A 507 -14.78 -3.47 -20.40
C SER A 507 -15.17 -4.38 -19.23
N LEU A 508 -14.95 -3.91 -18.00
CA LEU A 508 -15.30 -4.59 -16.76
C LEU A 508 -16.59 -4.05 -16.14
N ILE A 509 -17.12 -2.90 -16.57
CA ILE A 509 -18.32 -2.26 -16.01
C ILE A 509 -19.49 -3.24 -15.88
N ASN A 510 -19.77 -4.01 -16.92
CA ASN A 510 -20.87 -4.96 -16.97
C ASN A 510 -20.49 -6.41 -16.64
N GLN A 511 -19.21 -6.67 -16.32
CA GLN A 511 -18.76 -8.02 -15.98
C GLN A 511 -18.99 -8.35 -14.51
N LYS A 512 -19.67 -9.46 -14.26
CA LYS A 512 -19.85 -9.99 -12.89
C LYS A 512 -18.61 -10.73 -12.39
N LYS A 513 -17.91 -11.41 -13.30
CA LYS A 513 -16.70 -12.17 -13.02
C LYS A 513 -15.67 -11.98 -14.14
N PHE A 514 -14.40 -12.05 -13.82
CA PHE A 514 -13.29 -12.09 -14.79
C PHE A 514 -12.20 -13.02 -14.27
N TYR A 515 -11.23 -13.40 -15.10
CA TYR A 515 -10.27 -14.45 -14.80
C TYR A 515 -8.84 -13.95 -14.92
N LEU A 516 -8.02 -14.23 -13.92
CA LEU A 516 -6.58 -14.02 -13.99
C LEU A 516 -5.91 -15.34 -14.39
N THR A 517 -5.11 -15.33 -15.44
CA THR A 517 -4.28 -16.47 -15.86
C THR A 517 -2.81 -16.20 -15.67
N ASP A 518 -2.02 -17.28 -15.66
CA ASP A 518 -0.58 -17.18 -15.92
C ASP A 518 -0.31 -16.89 -17.40
N ALA A 519 0.96 -16.68 -17.76
CA ALA A 519 1.40 -16.46 -19.13
C ALA A 519 1.17 -17.68 -20.07
N ARG A 520 0.85 -18.86 -19.54
CA ARG A 520 0.54 -20.09 -20.29
C ARG A 520 -0.97 -20.31 -20.45
N ASN A 521 -1.79 -19.32 -20.11
CA ASN A 521 -3.26 -19.33 -20.14
C ASN A 521 -3.92 -20.28 -19.12
N LYS A 522 -3.20 -20.76 -18.09
CA LYS A 522 -3.84 -21.50 -17.00
C LYS A 522 -4.55 -20.50 -16.10
N ILE A 523 -5.85 -20.69 -15.86
CA ILE A 523 -6.61 -19.86 -14.93
C ILE A 523 -6.07 -20.07 -13.52
N ILE A 524 -5.60 -18.98 -12.92
CA ILE A 524 -5.05 -18.92 -11.56
C ILE A 524 -6.12 -18.41 -10.58
N ARG A 525 -6.95 -17.43 -10.98
CA ARG A 525 -8.04 -16.88 -10.15
C ARG A 525 -9.29 -16.60 -10.97
N THR A 526 -10.44 -16.79 -10.33
CA THR A 526 -11.72 -16.21 -10.76
C THR A 526 -12.04 -15.05 -9.83
N ILE A 527 -12.34 -13.89 -10.41
CA ILE A 527 -12.48 -12.64 -9.70
C ILE A 527 -13.92 -12.19 -9.86
N VAL A 528 -14.60 -11.90 -8.76
CA VAL A 528 -15.99 -11.42 -8.76
C VAL A 528 -15.99 -9.95 -8.41
N LYS A 529 -16.62 -9.16 -9.28
CA LYS A 529 -16.66 -7.71 -9.17
C LYS A 529 -17.38 -7.28 -7.87
N GLY A 530 -16.80 -6.33 -7.13
CA GLY A 530 -17.38 -5.77 -5.90
C GLY A 530 -16.84 -6.32 -4.57
N LYS A 531 -15.69 -7.01 -4.57
CA LYS A 531 -15.07 -7.58 -3.34
C LYS A 531 -13.70 -6.98 -3.02
N GLU A 532 -13.48 -5.75 -3.48
CA GLU A 532 -12.18 -5.08 -3.59
C GLU A 532 -11.23 -5.92 -4.46
N GLY A 533 -11.07 -5.53 -5.73
CA GLY A 533 -10.18 -6.16 -6.73
C GLY A 533 -8.68 -6.06 -6.41
N ILE A 534 -8.34 -6.23 -5.12
CA ILE A 534 -7.03 -6.29 -4.52
C ILE A 534 -6.70 -7.78 -4.33
N PHE A 535 -5.72 -8.25 -5.09
CA PHE A 535 -5.20 -9.60 -5.01
C PHE A 535 -3.94 -9.55 -4.16
N VAL A 536 -4.08 -9.85 -2.87
CA VAL A 536 -2.93 -10.02 -1.98
C VAL A 536 -2.38 -11.41 -2.22
N PHE A 537 -1.14 -11.48 -2.68
CA PHE A 537 -0.44 -12.74 -2.88
C PHE A 537 0.78 -12.76 -1.97
N GLU A 538 0.81 -13.71 -1.05
CA GLU A 538 2.02 -14.00 -0.28
C GLU A 538 3.04 -14.69 -1.21
N ASN A 539 4.23 -14.09 -1.38
CA ASN A 539 5.33 -14.61 -2.19
C ASN A 539 4.98 -14.90 -3.66
N LEU A 540 4.60 -13.88 -4.45
CA LEU A 540 4.31 -14.09 -5.88
C LEU A 540 5.50 -14.76 -6.58
N PRO A 541 5.33 -15.99 -7.10
CA PRO A 541 6.38 -16.62 -7.87
C PRO A 541 6.58 -15.86 -9.18
N SER A 542 7.82 -15.86 -9.65
CA SER A 542 8.23 -15.44 -10.99
C SER A 542 7.38 -16.01 -12.13
N ASP A 543 6.74 -17.14 -11.86
CA ASP A 543 5.86 -17.87 -12.74
C ASP A 543 4.54 -18.12 -12.00
N LEU A 544 3.49 -17.38 -12.38
CA LEU A 544 2.15 -17.52 -11.78
C LEU A 544 1.59 -18.95 -11.89
N SER A 545 2.13 -19.81 -12.78
CA SER A 545 1.74 -21.22 -12.88
C SER A 545 2.03 -22.03 -11.61
N ARG A 546 2.98 -21.55 -10.78
CA ARG A 546 3.39 -22.14 -9.49
C ARG A 546 2.41 -21.83 -8.36
N LEU A 547 1.50 -20.87 -8.54
CA LEU A 547 0.41 -20.67 -7.60
C LEU A 547 -0.57 -21.83 -7.74
N SER A 548 -0.97 -22.40 -6.61
CA SER A 548 -2.17 -23.24 -6.57
C SER A 548 -3.35 -22.38 -7.04
N SER A 549 -4.25 -22.99 -7.82
CA SER A 549 -5.59 -22.42 -8.00
C SER A 549 -6.18 -22.23 -6.60
N LEU A 550 -6.60 -21.00 -6.24
CA LEU A 550 -7.50 -20.90 -5.10
C LEU A 550 -8.73 -21.74 -5.45
N ASN A 551 -9.17 -22.55 -4.51
CA ASN A 551 -10.44 -23.25 -4.65
C ASN A 551 -11.53 -22.18 -4.88
N GLU A 552 -12.58 -22.52 -5.63
CA GLU A 552 -13.73 -21.62 -5.85
C GLU A 552 -14.33 -21.10 -4.52
N ASP A 553 -14.00 -21.74 -3.40
CA ASP A 553 -14.46 -21.44 -2.04
C ASP A 553 -13.82 -20.21 -1.37
N ASP A 554 -12.70 -19.65 -1.88
CA ASP A 554 -12.18 -18.35 -1.39
C ASP A 554 -12.85 -17.14 -2.06
N VAL A 555 -13.74 -17.39 -3.03
CA VAL A 555 -14.62 -16.38 -3.60
C VAL A 555 -15.84 -16.26 -2.70
N ASN A 556 -15.67 -15.54 -1.60
CA ASN A 556 -16.73 -15.10 -0.68
C ASN A 556 -17.86 -14.25 -1.34
N LEU A 557 -18.48 -14.62 -2.48
CA LEU A 557 -19.90 -14.28 -2.66
C LEU A 557 -20.53 -14.86 -1.41
N LYS A 558 -20.79 -14.03 -0.39
CA LYS A 558 -21.31 -14.54 0.88
C LYS A 558 -22.57 -15.27 0.51
N ASN A 559 -22.51 -16.59 0.62
CA ASN A 559 -23.69 -17.39 0.47
C ASN A 559 -24.67 -16.86 1.52
N ILE A 560 -25.84 -16.48 1.07
CA ILE A 560 -26.81 -15.79 1.91
C ILE A 560 -27.61 -16.83 2.68
N SER A 561 -27.99 -16.46 3.88
CA SER A 561 -29.07 -17.14 4.59
C SER A 561 -30.37 -16.44 4.22
N ILE A 562 -31.38 -17.17 3.79
CA ILE A 562 -32.73 -16.65 3.56
C ILE A 562 -33.67 -17.17 4.64
N ALA A 563 -34.57 -16.31 5.09
CA ALA A 563 -35.51 -16.63 6.14
C ALA A 563 -36.90 -16.05 5.86
N GLY A 564 -37.90 -16.72 6.40
CA GLY A 564 -39.25 -16.18 6.44
C GLY A 564 -40.22 -17.04 7.22
N ASN A 565 -41.51 -16.77 7.04
CA ASN A 565 -42.58 -17.38 7.82
C ASN A 565 -43.72 -17.88 6.92
N LEU A 566 -44.31 -19.02 7.27
CA LEU A 566 -45.49 -19.57 6.61
C LEU A 566 -46.72 -19.56 7.52
N TYR A 567 -47.82 -19.03 6.99
CA TYR A 567 -49.11 -18.94 7.68
C TYR A 567 -50.24 -19.55 6.84
N ALA A 568 -51.21 -20.17 7.51
CA ALA A 568 -52.38 -20.78 6.88
C ALA A 568 -53.69 -20.03 7.20
N GLY A 569 -54.53 -19.89 6.18
CA GLY A 569 -55.88 -19.33 6.27
C GLY A 569 -55.90 -17.81 6.47
N ASP A 570 -57.08 -17.21 6.31
CA ASP A 570 -57.24 -15.75 6.36
C ASP A 570 -56.93 -15.14 7.75
N GLN A 571 -56.89 -15.96 8.79
CA GLN A 571 -56.49 -15.58 10.14
C GLN A 571 -54.97 -15.70 10.40
N ARG A 572 -54.15 -15.98 9.36
CA ARG A 572 -52.68 -16.08 9.42
C ARG A 572 -52.18 -17.01 10.55
N LYS A 573 -52.78 -18.19 10.69
CA LYS A 573 -52.34 -19.16 11.71
C LYS A 573 -50.97 -19.72 11.32
N ALA A 574 -49.98 -19.62 12.22
CA ALA A 574 -48.64 -20.18 12.00
C ALA A 574 -48.69 -21.67 11.63
N LEU A 575 -47.99 -22.05 10.56
CA LEU A 575 -47.79 -23.45 10.19
C LEU A 575 -46.63 -24.01 11.00
N GLU A 576 -46.92 -24.65 12.14
CA GLU A 576 -45.90 -25.21 13.02
C GLU A 576 -45.50 -26.65 12.63
N ASN A 577 -44.20 -26.94 12.68
CA ASN A 577 -43.57 -28.23 12.34
C ASN A 577 -43.89 -28.70 10.92
N ALA A 578 -44.05 -27.77 9.98
CA ALA A 578 -44.26 -28.04 8.57
C ALA A 578 -42.93 -28.21 7.85
N LYS A 579 -42.78 -29.26 7.04
CA LYS A 579 -41.53 -29.50 6.29
C LYS A 579 -41.50 -28.69 5.00
N ILE A 580 -40.38 -28.00 4.76
CA ILE A 580 -40.15 -27.13 3.62
C ILE A 580 -38.87 -27.56 2.90
N ASN A 581 -38.90 -27.58 1.58
CA ASN A 581 -37.78 -27.89 0.71
C ASN A 581 -37.37 -26.65 -0.10
N LEU A 582 -36.06 -26.46 -0.26
CA LEU A 582 -35.45 -25.55 -1.22
C LEU A 582 -34.99 -26.38 -2.42
N LEU A 583 -35.46 -26.04 -3.61
CA LEU A 583 -35.13 -26.73 -4.84
C LEU A 583 -34.30 -25.82 -5.75
N ASN A 584 -33.32 -26.38 -6.46
CA ASN A 584 -32.59 -25.66 -7.51
C ASN A 584 -33.42 -25.56 -8.82
N ASP A 585 -32.84 -24.92 -9.85
CA ASP A 585 -33.45 -24.79 -11.18
C ASP A 585 -33.76 -26.12 -11.90
N LYS A 586 -33.10 -27.22 -11.51
CA LYS A 586 -33.37 -28.57 -12.02
C LYS A 586 -34.51 -29.27 -11.27
N GLY A 587 -35.06 -28.65 -10.22
CA GLY A 587 -36.08 -29.23 -9.37
C GLY A 587 -35.54 -30.23 -8.33
N GLU A 588 -34.21 -30.27 -8.12
CA GLU A 588 -33.58 -31.12 -7.12
C GLU A 588 -33.63 -30.44 -5.75
N VAL A 589 -33.95 -31.20 -4.70
CA VAL A 589 -33.96 -30.67 -3.32
C VAL A 589 -32.51 -30.45 -2.87
N VAL A 590 -32.14 -29.18 -2.67
CA VAL A 590 -30.81 -28.77 -2.20
C VAL A 590 -30.75 -28.61 -0.69
N GLN A 591 -31.87 -28.23 -0.04
CA GLN A 591 -31.96 -28.14 1.41
C GLN A 591 -33.39 -28.44 1.88
N SER A 592 -33.55 -29.02 3.07
CA SER A 592 -34.85 -29.21 3.73
C SER A 592 -34.79 -28.66 5.16
N THR A 593 -35.89 -28.07 5.63
CA THR A 593 -36.02 -27.57 7.00
C THR A 593 -37.46 -27.77 7.51
N THR A 594 -37.70 -27.50 8.79
CA THR A 594 -39.05 -27.54 9.40
C THR A 594 -39.36 -26.22 10.08
N THR A 595 -40.58 -25.74 9.94
CA THR A 595 -41.01 -24.52 10.62
C THR A 595 -41.10 -24.67 12.14
N ASN A 596 -40.79 -23.62 12.88
CA ASN A 596 -40.96 -23.58 14.33
C ASN A 596 -42.42 -23.29 14.74
N ALA A 597 -42.67 -23.08 16.04
CA ALA A 597 -43.99 -22.79 16.61
C ALA A 597 -44.66 -21.49 16.12
N PHE A 598 -43.93 -20.64 15.37
CA PHE A 598 -44.43 -19.39 14.79
C PHE A 598 -44.48 -19.44 13.26
N GLY A 599 -44.17 -20.59 12.65
CA GLY A 599 -44.15 -20.76 11.20
C GLY A 599 -42.83 -20.33 10.55
N SER A 600 -41.81 -20.00 11.33
CA SER A 600 -40.52 -19.49 10.85
C SER A 600 -39.62 -20.59 10.33
N PHE A 601 -38.87 -20.31 9.25
CA PHE A 601 -37.87 -21.21 8.68
C PHE A 601 -36.66 -20.44 8.14
N VAL A 602 -35.54 -21.15 7.97
CA VAL A 602 -34.28 -20.62 7.44
C VAL A 602 -33.67 -21.65 6.49
N PHE A 603 -33.13 -21.16 5.38
CA PHE A 603 -32.19 -21.87 4.52
C PHE A 603 -30.87 -21.09 4.51
N MET A 604 -29.75 -21.80 4.51
CA MET A 604 -28.43 -21.22 4.73
C MET A 604 -27.50 -21.53 3.58
N ASN A 605 -26.45 -20.71 3.47
CA ASN A 605 -25.38 -20.93 2.50
C ASN A 605 -25.92 -21.07 1.07
N ILE A 606 -26.88 -20.21 0.70
CA ILE A 606 -27.46 -20.17 -0.64
C ILE A 606 -26.66 -19.22 -1.51
N SER A 607 -26.31 -19.66 -2.72
CA SER A 607 -25.69 -18.77 -3.69
C SER A 607 -26.70 -17.72 -4.20
N PRO A 608 -26.46 -16.40 -4.05
CA PRO A 608 -27.40 -15.38 -4.49
C PRO A 608 -27.51 -15.24 -6.03
N ASP A 609 -26.68 -15.95 -6.80
CA ASP A 609 -26.66 -15.94 -8.27
C ASP A 609 -27.44 -17.09 -8.92
N GLN A 610 -28.08 -17.95 -8.13
CA GLN A 610 -28.90 -19.05 -8.61
C GLN A 610 -30.38 -18.82 -8.28
N ASN A 611 -31.28 -19.32 -9.13
CA ASN A 611 -32.69 -19.31 -8.78
C ASN A 611 -33.03 -20.54 -7.94
N PHE A 612 -33.94 -20.34 -7.00
CA PHE A 612 -34.42 -21.38 -6.13
C PHE A 612 -35.93 -21.41 -6.07
N THR A 613 -36.46 -22.54 -5.63
CA THR A 613 -37.88 -22.69 -5.34
C THR A 613 -38.06 -23.13 -3.89
N VAL A 614 -38.82 -22.35 -3.11
CA VAL A 614 -39.29 -22.76 -1.78
C VAL A 614 -40.61 -23.50 -1.94
N MET A 615 -40.70 -24.74 -1.43
CA MET A 615 -41.86 -25.61 -1.60
C MET A 615 -42.22 -26.32 -0.28
N LEU A 616 -43.50 -26.36 0.06
CA LEU A 616 -43.99 -27.20 1.17
C LEU A 616 -43.96 -28.67 0.78
N ASP A 617 -43.52 -29.54 1.69
CA ASP A 617 -43.48 -30.99 1.45
C ASP A 617 -44.89 -31.58 1.40
N GLU A 618 -45.19 -32.26 0.30
CA GLU A 618 -46.49 -32.84 -0.02
C GLU A 618 -46.89 -34.01 0.89
N SER A 619 -45.95 -34.57 1.65
CA SER A 619 -46.22 -35.65 2.59
C SER A 619 -46.75 -35.17 3.96
N ASP A 620 -46.82 -33.86 4.22
CA ASP A 620 -47.31 -33.29 5.48
C ASP A 620 -48.85 -33.11 5.47
N PRO A 621 -49.61 -33.84 6.33
CA PRO A 621 -51.08 -33.79 6.38
C PRO A 621 -51.68 -32.41 6.73
N LYS A 622 -50.89 -31.48 7.27
CA LYS A 622 -51.36 -30.14 7.68
C LYS A 622 -51.58 -29.18 6.51
N THR A 623 -51.21 -29.58 5.28
CA THR A 623 -51.12 -28.73 4.09
C THR A 623 -52.36 -28.78 3.17
N ALA A 624 -53.37 -29.59 3.50
CA ALA A 624 -54.56 -29.72 2.67
C ALA A 624 -55.45 -28.44 2.67
N SER A 625 -55.65 -27.90 1.45
CA SER A 625 -56.71 -26.96 1.03
C SER A 625 -56.83 -25.58 1.69
N LYS A 626 -55.76 -25.01 2.26
CA LYS A 626 -55.80 -23.65 2.85
C LYS A 626 -54.94 -22.65 2.08
N LYS A 627 -55.38 -21.39 2.03
CA LYS A 627 -54.55 -20.25 1.57
C LYS A 627 -53.25 -20.21 2.40
N ILE A 628 -52.11 -20.13 1.74
CA ILE A 628 -50.80 -20.07 2.40
C ILE A 628 -50.14 -18.74 2.10
N TYR A 629 -49.68 -18.08 3.15
CA TYR A 629 -48.99 -16.81 3.08
C TYR A 629 -47.52 -17.00 3.45
N PHE A 630 -46.62 -16.54 2.59
CA PHE A 630 -45.19 -16.47 2.82
C PHE A 630 -44.78 -15.04 3.09
N THR A 631 -44.17 -14.79 4.25
CA THR A 631 -43.68 -13.47 4.64
C THR A 631 -42.19 -13.52 4.91
N ASN A 632 -41.52 -12.38 4.87
CA ASN A 632 -40.16 -12.27 5.38
C ASN A 632 -40.14 -12.26 6.93
N LYS A 633 -38.94 -12.07 7.52
CA LYS A 633 -38.74 -12.03 8.98
C LYS A 633 -39.52 -10.93 9.70
N SER A 634 -39.81 -9.81 9.04
CA SER A 634 -40.59 -8.70 9.61
C SER A 634 -42.11 -8.83 9.40
N GLY A 635 -42.57 -9.96 8.85
CA GLY A 635 -44.00 -10.19 8.59
C GLY A 635 -44.54 -9.53 7.33
N LYS A 636 -43.69 -8.87 6.51
CA LYS A 636 -44.10 -8.35 5.20
C LYS A 636 -44.38 -9.52 4.26
N GLU A 637 -45.55 -9.53 3.66
CA GLU A 637 -45.93 -10.54 2.67
C GLU A 637 -45.02 -10.49 1.45
N ILE A 638 -44.49 -11.65 1.09
CA ILE A 638 -43.64 -11.90 -0.08
C ILE A 638 -44.48 -12.59 -1.16
N ALA A 639 -45.26 -13.59 -0.77
CA ALA A 639 -46.15 -14.30 -1.68
C ALA A 639 -47.36 -14.89 -0.95
N MET A 640 -48.39 -15.20 -1.74
CA MET A 640 -49.58 -15.89 -1.26
C MET A 640 -50.07 -16.87 -2.33
N SER A 641 -50.37 -18.09 -1.90
CA SER A 641 -50.98 -19.12 -2.74
C SER A 641 -52.46 -19.27 -2.40
N LYS A 642 -53.32 -19.26 -3.44
CA LYS A 642 -54.76 -19.54 -3.34
C LYS A 642 -55.02 -20.94 -3.90
N GLU A 643 -55.40 -21.86 -3.02
CA GLU A 643 -55.74 -23.27 -3.31
C GLU A 643 -54.60 -24.10 -3.92
N GLY A 644 -54.23 -25.20 -3.25
CA GLY A 644 -53.20 -26.14 -3.71
C GLY A 644 -51.81 -25.95 -3.08
N LYS A 645 -50.82 -26.66 -3.65
CA LYS A 645 -49.44 -26.82 -3.17
C LYS A 645 -48.70 -25.47 -3.19
N PHE A 646 -48.07 -25.07 -2.07
CA PHE A 646 -47.29 -23.84 -2.00
C PHE A 646 -45.94 -23.99 -2.71
N LYS A 647 -45.68 -23.11 -3.68
CA LYS A 647 -44.42 -23.03 -4.43
C LYS A 647 -44.09 -21.55 -4.66
N PHE A 648 -42.88 -21.11 -4.30
CA PHE A 648 -42.42 -19.75 -4.51
C PHE A 648 -41.04 -19.74 -5.16
N HIS A 649 -40.91 -19.00 -6.26
CA HIS A 649 -39.67 -18.86 -7.01
C HIS A 649 -38.87 -17.65 -6.53
N ILE A 650 -37.64 -17.88 -6.10
CA ILE A 650 -36.65 -16.87 -5.77
C ILE A 650 -35.73 -16.77 -6.97
N LEU A 651 -35.85 -15.68 -7.74
CA LEU A 651 -35.01 -15.46 -8.92
C LEU A 651 -33.75 -14.68 -8.53
N ALA A 652 -32.59 -15.10 -9.03
CA ALA A 652 -31.32 -14.39 -8.83
C ALA A 652 -31.37 -12.93 -9.37
N SER A 653 -32.22 -12.67 -10.36
CA SER A 653 -32.45 -11.33 -10.91
C SER A 653 -33.35 -10.45 -10.03
N ASP A 654 -34.08 -11.03 -9.07
CA ASP A 654 -34.99 -10.29 -8.18
C ASP A 654 -34.28 -9.89 -6.87
N THR A 655 -33.39 -8.91 -7.00
CA THR A 655 -32.58 -8.38 -5.90
C THR A 655 -33.43 -7.81 -4.76
N ASN A 656 -34.63 -7.31 -5.06
CA ASN A 656 -35.56 -6.78 -4.07
C ASN A 656 -36.14 -7.90 -3.19
N THR A 657 -36.62 -8.98 -3.80
CA THR A 657 -37.10 -10.14 -3.03
C THR A 657 -35.98 -10.80 -2.24
N LEU A 658 -34.79 -10.97 -2.84
CA LEU A 658 -33.62 -11.52 -2.15
C LEU A 658 -33.25 -10.69 -0.93
N SER A 659 -33.10 -9.37 -1.06
CA SER A 659 -32.76 -8.50 0.07
C SER A 659 -33.82 -8.51 1.19
N LEU A 660 -35.10 -8.70 0.87
CA LEU A 660 -36.17 -8.82 1.87
C LEU A 660 -36.12 -10.15 2.64
N LEU A 661 -35.60 -11.21 2.03
CA LEU A 661 -35.51 -12.54 2.61
C LEU A 661 -34.16 -12.80 3.30
N THR A 662 -33.10 -12.08 2.93
CA THR A 662 -31.76 -12.25 3.50
C THR A 662 -31.72 -11.93 4.99
N VAL A 663 -31.02 -12.78 5.74
CA VAL A 663 -30.74 -12.63 7.16
C VAL A 663 -29.24 -12.77 7.40
N GLU A 664 -28.71 -11.93 8.29
CA GLU A 664 -27.31 -12.00 8.71
C GLU A 664 -27.13 -13.15 9.70
N ASP A 665 -25.98 -13.82 9.67
CA ASP A 665 -25.73 -14.96 10.56
C ASP A 665 -25.74 -14.56 12.04
N ALA A 666 -25.41 -13.31 12.39
CA ALA A 666 -25.55 -12.79 13.75
C ALA A 666 -27.00 -12.72 14.25
N GLN A 667 -27.98 -12.78 13.34
CA GLN A 667 -29.42 -12.77 13.64
C GLN A 667 -30.01 -14.18 13.66
N LEU A 668 -29.20 -15.22 13.51
CA LEU A 668 -29.65 -16.60 13.51
C LEU A 668 -29.41 -17.25 14.87
N MET A 669 -30.37 -18.06 15.30
CA MET A 669 -30.41 -18.78 16.55
C MET A 669 -30.53 -20.29 16.29
N ILE A 670 -29.89 -21.06 17.16
CA ILE A 670 -29.73 -22.51 17.08
C ILE A 670 -30.38 -23.16 18.30
N ASP A 671 -31.29 -24.09 18.04
CA ASP A 671 -31.72 -25.10 19.00
C ASP A 671 -30.88 -26.36 18.80
N LEU A 672 -29.96 -26.63 19.70
CA LEU A 672 -29.15 -27.85 19.72
C LEU A 672 -29.92 -28.98 20.41
N LYS A 673 -30.18 -30.07 19.68
CA LYS A 673 -30.84 -31.29 20.18
C LYS A 673 -30.04 -32.50 19.75
N GLY A 674 -29.82 -33.44 20.67
CA GLY A 674 -29.12 -34.67 20.34
C GLY A 674 -29.47 -35.80 21.29
N ILE A 675 -28.99 -36.99 20.93
CA ILE A 675 -29.06 -38.20 21.73
C ILE A 675 -27.63 -38.60 22.08
N LEU A 676 -27.39 -38.93 23.34
CA LEU A 676 -26.10 -39.48 23.78
C LEU A 676 -26.17 -41.00 23.88
N PHE A 677 -25.16 -41.65 23.31
CA PHE A 677 -24.95 -43.09 23.37
C PHE A 677 -23.60 -43.44 24.01
N ALA A 678 -23.54 -44.59 24.68
CA ALA A 678 -22.33 -45.17 25.24
C ALA A 678 -21.64 -46.18 24.29
N ASP A 679 -22.20 -46.39 23.09
CA ASP A 679 -21.64 -47.24 22.03
C ASP A 679 -21.89 -46.63 20.64
N LYS A 680 -21.06 -47.04 19.69
CA LYS A 680 -21.06 -46.52 18.32
C LYS A 680 -22.28 -47.03 17.52
N GLU A 681 -22.82 -48.18 17.89
CA GLU A 681 -23.95 -48.82 17.25
C GLU A 681 -25.31 -48.19 17.62
N GLY A 682 -25.32 -47.21 18.54
CA GLY A 682 -26.52 -46.49 18.97
C GLY A 682 -27.49 -47.32 19.82
N LYS A 683 -27.01 -48.37 20.50
CA LYS A 683 -27.86 -49.31 21.26
C LYS A 683 -28.00 -48.93 22.74
N SER A 684 -26.99 -48.33 23.35
CA SER A 684 -26.92 -48.02 24.78
C SER A 684 -27.02 -46.51 24.98
N ARG A 685 -28.21 -46.02 25.35
CA ARG A 685 -28.49 -44.58 25.59
C ARG A 685 -27.95 -44.14 26.95
N LEU A 686 -27.39 -42.93 27.01
CA LEU A 686 -26.90 -42.31 28.24
C LEU A 686 -27.99 -41.45 28.88
N SER A 687 -28.79 -42.04 29.76
CA SER A 687 -29.88 -41.39 30.48
C SER A 687 -29.45 -40.76 31.81
N ASN A 688 -30.09 -39.65 32.21
CA ASN A 688 -29.85 -38.94 33.47
C ASN A 688 -28.41 -38.41 33.65
N SER A 689 -27.66 -38.28 32.55
CA SER A 689 -26.30 -37.77 32.53
C SER A 689 -26.28 -36.25 32.55
N ASN A 690 -25.38 -35.67 33.36
CA ASN A 690 -25.22 -34.23 33.45
C ASN A 690 -24.45 -33.69 32.24
N ILE A 691 -25.08 -32.79 31.51
CA ILE A 691 -24.55 -32.17 30.30
C ILE A 691 -24.55 -30.65 30.45
N SER A 692 -23.43 -30.01 30.15
CA SER A 692 -23.23 -28.57 30.22
C SER A 692 -22.83 -28.03 28.85
N LEU A 693 -23.39 -26.91 28.46
CA LEU A 693 -22.91 -26.12 27.33
C LEU A 693 -21.86 -25.15 27.84
N VAL A 694 -20.70 -25.08 27.20
CA VAL A 694 -19.60 -24.18 27.56
C VAL A 694 -19.16 -23.33 26.38
N ASP A 695 -18.71 -22.11 26.66
CA ASP A 695 -18.18 -21.19 25.65
C ASP A 695 -16.74 -21.58 25.24
N GLU A 696 -16.17 -20.87 24.25
CA GLU A 696 -14.78 -21.06 23.79
C GLU A 696 -13.73 -20.90 24.89
N LYS A 697 -14.05 -20.15 25.95
CA LYS A 697 -13.16 -19.91 27.10
C LYS A 697 -13.36 -20.96 28.20
N GLY A 698 -14.28 -21.90 28.01
CA GLY A 698 -14.59 -22.99 28.95
C GLY A 698 -15.58 -22.64 30.05
N ASN A 699 -16.24 -21.47 29.99
CA ASN A 699 -17.25 -21.08 30.98
C ASN A 699 -18.57 -21.81 30.71
N VAL A 700 -19.21 -22.30 31.77
CA VAL A 700 -20.54 -22.93 31.66
C VAL A 700 -21.60 -21.88 31.33
N MET A 701 -22.25 -22.04 30.18
CA MET A 701 -23.33 -21.19 29.70
C MET A 701 -24.72 -21.71 30.09
N ASP A 702 -24.91 -23.04 30.01
CA ASP A 702 -26.16 -23.70 30.37
C ASP A 702 -25.88 -25.14 30.83
N SER A 703 -26.81 -25.78 31.52
CA SER A 703 -26.69 -27.19 31.95
C SER A 703 -28.05 -27.88 32.01
N SER A 704 -28.08 -29.14 31.59
CA SER A 704 -29.25 -30.01 31.59
C SER A 704 -28.87 -31.42 32.04
N LYS A 705 -29.87 -32.27 32.19
CA LYS A 705 -29.70 -33.72 32.24
C LYS A 705 -30.32 -34.36 31.00
N THR A 706 -29.76 -35.48 30.55
CA THR A 706 -30.40 -36.30 29.52
C THR A 706 -31.65 -36.99 30.08
N ASP A 707 -32.68 -37.14 29.26
CA ASP A 707 -33.88 -37.91 29.62
C ASP A 707 -33.64 -39.43 29.60
N ASP A 708 -34.67 -40.23 29.92
CA ASP A 708 -34.61 -41.70 29.91
C ASP A 708 -34.30 -42.31 28.54
N ARG A 709 -34.35 -41.50 27.48
CA ARG A 709 -34.03 -41.87 26.11
C ARG A 709 -32.68 -41.30 25.65
N GLY A 710 -31.91 -40.69 26.55
CA GLY A 710 -30.61 -40.10 26.29
C GLY A 710 -30.68 -38.75 25.55
N ASN A 711 -31.87 -38.15 25.42
CA ASN A 711 -32.03 -36.90 24.69
C ASN A 711 -31.62 -35.72 25.57
N PHE A 712 -31.00 -34.71 24.96
CA PHE A 712 -30.79 -33.40 25.56
C PHE A 712 -31.20 -32.28 24.61
N LYS A 713 -31.37 -31.08 25.16
CA LYS A 713 -31.66 -29.89 24.38
C LYS A 713 -31.05 -28.64 25.01
N PHE A 714 -30.32 -27.87 24.21
CA PHE A 714 -29.98 -26.47 24.49
C PHE A 714 -30.69 -25.61 23.46
N VAL A 715 -31.50 -24.68 23.93
CA VAL A 715 -32.26 -23.78 23.04
C VAL A 715 -31.48 -22.50 22.84
N ASN A 716 -31.70 -21.87 21.69
CA ASN A 716 -31.45 -20.45 21.53
C ASN A 716 -29.99 -20.00 21.73
N LEU A 717 -29.13 -20.68 21.00
CA LEU A 717 -27.72 -20.40 20.92
C LEU A 717 -27.46 -19.50 19.70
N ALA A 718 -26.60 -18.51 19.81
CA ALA A 718 -26.26 -17.63 18.69
C ALA A 718 -25.46 -18.41 17.66
N SER A 719 -25.85 -18.41 16.38
CA SER A 719 -25.20 -19.26 15.38
C SER A 719 -23.78 -18.83 15.00
N ASP A 720 -23.39 -17.60 15.35
CA ASP A 720 -22.06 -17.03 15.10
C ASP A 720 -21.04 -17.38 16.20
N LYS A 721 -21.41 -18.18 17.21
CA LYS A 721 -20.53 -18.57 18.31
C LYS A 721 -20.21 -20.06 18.28
N ASN A 722 -18.97 -20.39 18.66
CA ASN A 722 -18.61 -21.76 18.89
C ASN A 722 -19.03 -22.18 20.30
N TYR A 723 -19.75 -23.30 20.37
CA TYR A 723 -20.14 -23.94 21.62
C TYR A 723 -19.42 -25.26 21.79
N LEU A 724 -19.22 -25.63 23.04
CA LEU A 724 -18.67 -26.91 23.44
C LEU A 724 -19.67 -27.60 24.38
N VAL A 725 -19.78 -28.92 24.30
CA VAL A 725 -20.63 -29.72 25.19
C VAL A 725 -19.74 -30.50 26.16
N ARG A 726 -19.86 -30.22 27.45
CA ARG A 726 -19.12 -30.87 28.54
C ARG A 726 -20.05 -31.82 29.29
N LEU A 727 -19.58 -33.04 29.55
CA LEU A 727 -20.24 -33.97 30.49
C LEU A 727 -19.53 -33.96 31.84
N LYS A 728 -20.26 -34.23 32.93
CA LYS A 728 -19.71 -34.22 34.28
C LYS A 728 -18.79 -35.42 34.53
N GLU A 729 -17.58 -35.15 35.03
CA GLU A 729 -16.47 -36.12 35.14
C GLU A 729 -16.72 -37.28 36.11
N ASP A 730 -17.61 -37.10 37.09
CA ASP A 730 -17.97 -38.11 38.10
C ASP A 730 -19.25 -38.88 37.76
N ASP A 731 -19.78 -38.75 36.55
CA ASP A 731 -20.93 -39.52 36.11
C ASP A 731 -20.53 -41.01 35.97
N PRO A 732 -21.10 -41.93 36.79
CA PRO A 732 -20.74 -43.34 36.77
C PRO A 732 -20.98 -44.00 35.40
N ALA A 733 -21.88 -43.44 34.59
CA ALA A 733 -22.18 -43.93 33.25
C ALA A 733 -21.05 -43.69 32.24
N LEU A 734 -20.08 -42.82 32.57
CA LEU A 734 -18.98 -42.39 31.69
C LEU A 734 -17.64 -43.08 31.99
N ALA A 735 -17.61 -43.99 32.97
CA ALA A 735 -16.41 -44.72 33.35
C ALA A 735 -15.89 -45.59 32.19
N SER A 736 -14.86 -45.10 31.49
CA SER A 736 -14.04 -45.76 30.45
C SER A 736 -14.66 -46.00 29.06
N LYS A 737 -15.71 -45.28 28.66
CA LYS A 737 -16.33 -45.43 27.33
C LYS A 737 -16.24 -44.17 26.48
N GLU A 738 -16.03 -44.34 25.18
CA GLU A 738 -16.27 -43.28 24.18
C GLU A 738 -17.76 -42.94 24.19
N VAL A 739 -18.09 -41.64 24.22
CA VAL A 739 -19.49 -41.19 24.15
C VAL A 739 -19.79 -40.78 22.73
N PHE A 740 -20.92 -41.21 22.19
CA PHE A 740 -21.33 -40.94 20.82
C PHE A 740 -22.53 -39.99 20.83
N LEU A 741 -22.36 -38.84 20.19
CA LEU A 741 -23.44 -37.89 19.96
C LEU A 741 -24.13 -38.25 18.65
N ALA A 742 -25.45 -38.35 18.70
CA ALA A 742 -26.29 -38.66 17.57
C ALA A 742 -27.39 -37.61 17.34
N ASP A 743 -27.82 -37.51 16.09
CA ASP A 743 -28.95 -36.68 15.68
C ASP A 743 -30.29 -37.22 16.22
N ALA A 744 -31.37 -36.46 16.02
CA ALA A 744 -32.71 -36.85 16.44
C ALA A 744 -33.24 -38.15 15.78
N ARG A 745 -32.58 -38.64 14.71
CA ARG A 745 -32.87 -39.91 14.03
C ARG A 745 -31.99 -41.06 14.53
N GLY A 746 -31.10 -40.80 15.49
CA GLY A 746 -30.19 -41.78 16.06
C GLY A 746 -28.94 -42.04 15.23
N ARG A 747 -28.65 -41.23 14.20
CA ARG A 747 -27.39 -41.33 13.44
C ARG A 747 -26.28 -40.69 14.23
N VAL A 748 -25.21 -41.43 14.51
CA VAL A 748 -24.03 -40.91 15.20
C VAL A 748 -23.33 -39.88 14.30
N VAL A 749 -23.18 -38.67 14.82
CA VAL A 749 -22.59 -37.52 14.14
C VAL A 749 -21.26 -37.11 14.76
N ALA A 750 -21.01 -37.49 16.02
CA ALA A 750 -19.71 -37.24 16.64
C ALA A 750 -19.33 -38.27 17.70
N THR A 751 -18.03 -38.49 17.87
CA THR A 751 -17.47 -39.25 18.98
C THR A 751 -16.75 -38.30 19.93
N LEU A 752 -17.25 -38.22 21.16
CA LEU A 752 -16.64 -37.47 22.25
C LEU A 752 -15.57 -38.35 22.91
N LYS A 753 -14.31 -38.07 22.60
CA LYS A 753 -13.16 -38.78 23.19
C LYS A 753 -12.68 -38.04 24.44
N SER A 754 -12.40 -38.80 25.51
CA SER A 754 -11.84 -38.24 26.74
C SER A 754 -10.37 -37.89 26.54
N ALA A 755 -10.03 -36.61 26.68
CA ALA A 755 -8.63 -36.16 26.73
C ALA A 755 -8.17 -36.11 28.20
N ASN A 756 -7.30 -37.04 28.60
CA ASN A 756 -6.61 -37.08 29.90
C ASN A 756 -7.48 -36.72 31.14
N GLY A 757 -8.75 -37.12 31.12
CA GLY A 757 -9.66 -37.02 32.25
C GLY A 757 -10.24 -35.63 32.57
N LYS A 758 -10.29 -34.66 31.65
CA LYS A 758 -10.84 -33.32 32.02
C LYS A 758 -11.88 -32.64 31.13
N PHE A 759 -12.01 -32.86 29.82
CA PHE A 759 -13.11 -32.22 29.06
C PHE A 759 -13.45 -33.03 27.79
N PHE A 760 -14.75 -33.19 27.50
CA PHE A 760 -15.21 -33.63 26.18
C PHE A 760 -15.34 -32.40 25.29
N ARG A 761 -14.67 -32.37 24.13
CA ARG A 761 -14.67 -31.23 23.20
C ARG A 761 -15.41 -31.63 21.94
N PHE A 762 -16.49 -30.91 21.62
CA PHE A 762 -17.15 -30.96 20.32
C PHE A 762 -17.30 -29.54 19.81
N SER A 763 -16.59 -29.20 18.75
CA SER A 763 -16.65 -27.88 18.12
C SER A 763 -17.60 -27.97 16.91
N PHE A 764 -18.65 -27.17 16.92
CA PHE A 764 -19.57 -27.06 15.79
C PHE A 764 -18.91 -26.18 14.71
N LEU A 765 -18.70 -26.72 13.51
CA LEU A 765 -18.63 -25.89 12.32
C LEU A 765 -20.07 -25.76 11.80
N PRO A 766 -20.65 -24.54 11.66
CA PRO A 766 -22.08 -24.35 11.33
C PRO A 766 -22.58 -25.07 10.07
N MET A 767 -21.68 -25.56 9.20
CA MET A 767 -22.02 -26.11 7.90
C MET A 767 -22.06 -27.64 7.83
N GLU A 768 -21.47 -28.38 8.79
CA GLU A 768 -21.15 -29.80 8.53
C GLU A 768 -22.20 -30.81 9.03
N ASP A 769 -23.10 -30.47 9.96
CA ASP A 769 -24.16 -31.40 10.40
C ASP A 769 -25.49 -30.69 10.78
N GLN A 770 -26.31 -30.35 9.77
CA GLN A 770 -27.68 -29.80 9.96
C GLN A 770 -28.65 -30.76 10.68
N ALA A 771 -28.21 -31.96 11.06
CA ALA A 771 -29.07 -32.97 11.68
C ALA A 771 -29.28 -32.77 13.19
N LEU A 772 -28.38 -32.05 13.88
CA LEU A 772 -28.44 -31.80 15.34
C LEU A 772 -29.10 -30.48 15.73
N VAL A 773 -29.34 -29.61 14.76
CA VAL A 773 -29.56 -28.20 15.01
C VAL A 773 -30.77 -27.71 14.24
N ASN A 774 -31.75 -27.15 14.94
CA ASN A 774 -32.82 -26.37 14.32
C ASN A 774 -32.40 -24.90 14.28
N ILE A 775 -32.27 -24.34 13.07
CA ILE A 775 -31.86 -22.94 12.86
C ILE A 775 -33.09 -22.10 12.57
N TYR A 776 -33.23 -20.99 13.27
CA TYR A 776 -34.30 -20.02 13.09
C TYR A 776 -33.74 -18.61 13.30
N PHE A 777 -34.38 -17.58 12.77
CA PHE A 777 -33.94 -16.21 13.04
C PHE A 777 -34.37 -15.78 14.46
N ASP A 778 -33.58 -14.93 15.10
CA ASP A 778 -33.87 -14.40 16.43
C ASP A 778 -35.24 -13.72 16.43
N ASP A 779 -36.16 -14.27 17.22
CA ASP A 779 -37.46 -13.69 17.48
C ASP A 779 -37.41 -13.14 18.92
N PRO A 780 -37.31 -11.81 19.08
CA PRO A 780 -37.20 -11.21 20.40
C PRO A 780 -38.38 -11.56 21.31
N TRP A 781 -39.58 -11.75 20.75
CA TRP A 781 -40.76 -12.12 21.53
C TRP A 781 -40.75 -13.59 21.95
N LEU A 782 -40.08 -14.46 21.19
CA LEU A 782 -39.82 -15.83 21.63
C LEU A 782 -38.91 -15.86 22.86
N GLN A 783 -37.86 -15.04 22.90
CA GLN A 783 -37.01 -14.92 24.10
C GLN A 783 -37.83 -14.50 25.31
N VAL A 784 -38.61 -13.44 25.13
CA VAL A 784 -39.47 -12.91 26.19
C VAL A 784 -40.49 -13.96 26.61
N SER A 785 -41.06 -14.76 25.71
CA SER A 785 -42.09 -15.76 26.02
C SER A 785 -41.62 -16.96 26.83
N LYS A 786 -40.31 -17.17 27.02
CA LYS A 786 -39.79 -18.24 27.88
C LYS A 786 -40.03 -17.88 29.34
N ALA A 787 -40.49 -18.85 30.14
CA ALA A 787 -40.91 -18.66 31.53
C ALA A 787 -39.81 -18.12 32.48
N ASN A 788 -38.54 -18.07 32.04
CA ASN A 788 -37.37 -17.62 32.81
C ASN A 788 -36.71 -16.35 32.22
N TYR A 789 -37.38 -15.59 31.35
CA TYR A 789 -36.82 -14.32 30.86
C TYR A 789 -36.78 -13.26 31.98
N GLU A 790 -35.65 -13.17 32.66
CA GLU A 790 -35.38 -12.14 33.68
C GLU A 790 -34.71 -10.93 33.02
N ALA A 791 -35.51 -10.03 32.45
CA ALA A 791 -34.99 -8.73 32.04
C ALA A 791 -34.50 -7.96 33.28
N ARG A 792 -33.18 -7.87 33.47
CA ARG A 792 -32.58 -7.11 34.58
C ARG A 792 -32.70 -5.59 34.39
N GLN A 793 -33.10 -5.12 33.20
CA GLN A 793 -33.26 -3.72 32.81
C GLN A 793 -34.40 -3.54 31.79
N ASP A 794 -34.92 -2.31 31.66
CA ASP A 794 -35.87 -1.94 30.59
C ASP A 794 -35.29 -2.32 29.23
N THR A 795 -36.07 -3.05 28.42
CA THR A 795 -35.60 -3.60 27.14
C THR A 795 -36.52 -3.15 26.01
N SER A 796 -35.96 -2.56 24.96
CA SER A 796 -36.69 -2.22 23.74
C SER A 796 -36.66 -3.41 22.77
N ILE A 797 -37.81 -3.78 22.22
CA ILE A 797 -37.95 -4.87 21.24
C ILE A 797 -38.04 -4.29 19.84
N ILE A 798 -37.12 -4.72 18.96
CA ILE A 798 -36.90 -4.16 17.61
C ILE A 798 -37.95 -4.66 16.58
N GLU A 799 -38.86 -5.58 16.95
CA GLU A 799 -39.93 -6.04 16.06
C GLU A 799 -41.12 -5.08 16.04
N ASN A 800 -41.20 -4.26 14.99
CA ASN A 800 -42.14 -3.14 14.87
C ASN A 800 -43.45 -3.49 14.15
N VAL A 801 -44.52 -2.77 14.49
CA VAL A 801 -45.77 -2.73 13.71
C VAL A 801 -45.77 -1.53 12.77
N TYR A 802 -45.98 -1.74 11.47
CA TYR A 802 -46.00 -0.69 10.45
C TYR A 802 -47.41 -0.29 10.02
N TYR A 803 -47.54 0.92 9.45
CA TYR A 803 -48.81 1.50 9.03
C TYR A 803 -48.75 2.13 7.65
N ASP A 804 -49.89 2.15 6.96
CA ASP A 804 -50.09 2.95 5.74
C ASP A 804 -49.97 4.45 6.04
N TYR A 805 -49.69 5.22 4.99
CA TYR A 805 -49.68 6.69 5.05
C TYR A 805 -51.01 7.23 5.59
N GLN A 806 -50.93 8.14 6.57
CA GLN A 806 -52.07 8.75 7.29
C GLN A 806 -53.04 7.80 8.03
N LYS A 807 -52.80 6.49 8.06
CA LYS A 807 -53.69 5.52 8.74
C LYS A 807 -53.14 5.07 10.10
N TRP A 808 -54.06 4.63 10.96
CA TRP A 808 -53.76 3.99 12.26
C TRP A 808 -54.35 2.58 12.40
N HIS A 809 -55.02 2.08 11.36
CA HIS A 809 -55.56 0.73 11.34
C HIS A 809 -54.41 -0.30 11.34
N LEU A 810 -54.58 -1.35 12.14
CA LEU A 810 -53.66 -2.48 12.16
C LEU A 810 -53.80 -3.25 10.86
N LEU A 811 -52.71 -3.33 10.11
CA LEU A 811 -52.63 -4.14 8.90
C LEU A 811 -52.63 -5.63 9.29
N PRO A 812 -53.04 -6.57 8.42
CA PRO A 812 -53.07 -8.00 8.75
C PRO A 812 -51.74 -8.54 9.30
N GLN A 813 -50.59 -8.04 8.83
CA GLN A 813 -49.28 -8.39 9.36
C GLN A 813 -49.04 -7.90 10.79
N ALA A 814 -49.65 -6.80 11.22
CA ALA A 814 -49.53 -6.29 12.58
C ALA A 814 -50.11 -7.27 13.60
N ASN A 815 -51.15 -8.02 13.22
CA ASN A 815 -51.77 -9.03 14.07
C ASN A 815 -50.80 -10.17 14.40
N ILE A 816 -49.87 -10.50 13.49
CA ILE A 816 -48.86 -11.53 13.69
C ILE A 816 -47.93 -11.11 14.82
N THR A 817 -47.31 -9.93 14.71
CA THR A 817 -46.42 -9.38 15.75
C THR A 817 -47.17 -9.20 17.07
N LEU A 818 -48.40 -8.67 17.04
CA LEU A 818 -49.20 -8.49 18.26
C LEU A 818 -49.62 -9.82 18.90
N ASP A 819 -49.88 -10.87 18.14
CA ASP A 819 -50.17 -12.20 18.70
C ASP A 819 -48.92 -12.82 19.37
N LYS A 820 -47.70 -12.53 18.86
CA LYS A 820 -46.45 -12.88 19.57
C LYS A 820 -46.35 -12.14 20.90
N VAL A 821 -46.65 -10.84 20.92
CA VAL A 821 -46.71 -10.03 22.16
C VAL A 821 -47.71 -10.63 23.14
N VAL A 822 -48.91 -11.01 22.69
CA VAL A 822 -49.94 -11.66 23.53
C VAL A 822 -49.40 -12.96 24.15
N LYS A 823 -48.75 -13.81 23.35
CA LYS A 823 -48.18 -15.07 23.84
C LYS A 823 -47.11 -14.81 24.91
N ALA A 824 -46.21 -13.86 24.66
CA ALA A 824 -45.17 -13.46 25.60
C ALA A 824 -45.73 -12.87 26.91
N MET A 825 -46.74 -12.01 26.82
CA MET A 825 -47.40 -11.41 27.99
C MET A 825 -48.26 -12.38 28.79
N LYS A 826 -48.77 -13.46 28.16
CA LYS A 826 -49.46 -14.56 28.84
C LYS A 826 -48.49 -15.48 29.56
N ALA A 827 -47.32 -15.76 28.97
CA ALA A 827 -46.25 -16.52 29.62
C ALA A 827 -45.68 -15.75 30.83
N ASN A 828 -45.55 -14.42 30.74
CA ASN A 828 -44.98 -13.58 31.78
C ASN A 828 -46.03 -12.68 32.42
N LYS A 829 -46.68 -13.16 33.48
CA LYS A 829 -47.84 -12.48 34.09
C LYS A 829 -47.54 -11.10 34.70
N ARG A 830 -46.28 -10.79 35.02
CA ARG A 830 -45.85 -9.53 35.65
C ARG A 830 -45.35 -8.46 34.67
N MET A 831 -45.08 -8.82 33.42
CA MET A 831 -44.50 -7.91 32.42
C MET A 831 -45.45 -6.74 32.08
N THR A 832 -44.94 -5.51 32.03
CA THR A 832 -45.67 -4.35 31.51
C THR A 832 -45.02 -3.85 30.22
N LEU A 833 -45.79 -3.15 29.39
CA LEU A 833 -45.37 -2.75 28.05
C LEU A 833 -45.71 -1.29 27.76
N GLU A 834 -44.69 -0.52 27.39
CA GLU A 834 -44.86 0.77 26.73
C GLU A 834 -44.89 0.57 25.21
N ILE A 835 -45.94 1.06 24.59
CA ILE A 835 -46.21 0.94 23.15
C ILE A 835 -46.03 2.32 22.55
N VAL A 836 -44.91 2.52 21.86
CA VAL A 836 -44.48 3.83 21.36
C VAL A 836 -44.68 3.88 19.87
N ALA A 837 -45.56 4.77 19.40
CA ALA A 837 -45.85 4.92 17.98
C ALA A 837 -45.28 6.22 17.41
N ASN A 838 -44.88 6.16 16.14
CA ASN A 838 -44.27 7.24 15.39
C ASN A 838 -44.93 7.45 14.02
N THR A 839 -44.68 8.60 13.40
CA THR A 839 -45.10 8.94 12.04
C THR A 839 -43.90 9.22 11.14
N ASP A 840 -44.17 9.33 9.83
CA ASP A 840 -43.19 9.94 8.92
C ASP A 840 -43.25 11.47 9.01
N ALA A 841 -42.31 12.15 8.35
CA ALA A 841 -42.15 13.60 8.42
C ALA A 841 -43.17 14.40 7.58
N ARG A 842 -44.20 13.73 7.02
CA ARG A 842 -45.19 14.38 6.17
C ARG A 842 -46.44 14.71 6.98
N GLY A 843 -46.77 16.00 7.05
CA GLY A 843 -47.90 16.51 7.83
C GLY A 843 -47.43 17.51 8.88
N SER A 844 -48.35 18.16 9.57
CA SER A 844 -47.97 19.05 10.67
C SER A 844 -47.63 18.25 11.93
N GLU A 845 -46.71 18.75 12.74
CA GLU A 845 -46.31 18.14 14.02
C GLU A 845 -47.54 17.78 14.89
N ALA A 846 -48.49 18.73 15.02
CA ALA A 846 -49.72 18.53 15.79
C ALA A 846 -50.62 17.42 15.23
N TYR A 847 -50.66 17.24 13.91
CA TYR A 847 -51.36 16.13 13.27
C TYR A 847 -50.65 14.80 13.53
N ASN A 848 -49.33 14.79 13.35
CA ASN A 848 -48.48 13.60 13.50
C ASN A 848 -48.46 13.08 14.95
N LEU A 849 -48.49 13.97 15.94
CA LEU A 849 -48.63 13.60 17.35
C LEU A 849 -49.98 12.92 17.63
N LYS A 850 -51.09 13.44 17.07
CA LYS A 850 -52.41 12.81 17.21
C LYS A 850 -52.48 11.45 16.49
N LEU A 851 -51.90 11.36 15.29
CA LEU A 851 -51.89 10.14 14.49
C LEU A 851 -51.10 9.02 15.16
N SER A 852 -49.90 9.31 15.66
CA SER A 852 -49.11 8.36 16.43
C SER A 852 -49.83 7.89 17.70
N GLN A 853 -50.48 8.77 18.45
CA GLN A 853 -51.25 8.34 19.63
C GLN A 853 -52.38 7.36 19.26
N LYS A 854 -53.08 7.59 18.14
CA LYS A 854 -54.10 6.65 17.63
C LYS A 854 -53.50 5.29 17.24
N ARG A 855 -52.29 5.26 16.69
CA ARG A 855 -51.56 4.03 16.34
C ARG A 855 -51.22 3.20 17.58
N ALA A 856 -50.62 3.83 18.58
CA ALA A 856 -50.31 3.19 19.86
C ALA A 856 -51.58 2.65 20.55
N GLN A 857 -52.66 3.45 20.55
CA GLN A 857 -53.93 3.01 21.12
C GLN A 857 -54.55 1.83 20.37
N SER A 858 -54.39 1.76 19.04
CA SER A 858 -54.90 0.64 18.24
C SER A 858 -54.21 -0.67 18.59
N ALA A 859 -52.89 -0.65 18.81
CA ALA A 859 -52.15 -1.80 19.32
C ALA A 859 -52.60 -2.20 20.73
N VAL A 860 -52.77 -1.24 21.66
CA VAL A 860 -53.33 -1.53 23.01
C VAL A 860 -54.68 -2.22 22.93
N ASN A 861 -55.60 -1.67 22.12
CA ASN A 861 -56.95 -2.22 21.98
C ASN A 861 -56.94 -3.67 21.51
N TYR A 862 -56.04 -4.00 20.57
CA TYR A 862 -55.86 -5.37 20.09
C TYR A 862 -55.38 -6.31 21.20
N LEU A 863 -54.35 -5.92 21.96
CA LEU A 863 -53.82 -6.74 23.05
C LEU A 863 -54.86 -6.98 24.16
N VAL A 864 -55.64 -5.94 24.50
CA VAL A 864 -56.75 -6.05 25.47
C VAL A 864 -57.82 -7.02 24.97
N ALA A 865 -58.21 -6.93 23.69
CA ALA A 865 -59.19 -7.84 23.09
C ALA A 865 -58.72 -9.32 23.12
N LYS A 866 -57.41 -9.57 23.13
CA LYS A 866 -56.80 -10.91 23.23
C LYS A 866 -56.57 -11.38 24.68
N GLY A 867 -57.05 -10.61 25.67
CA GLY A 867 -57.07 -10.97 27.08
C GLY A 867 -55.90 -10.45 27.92
N ILE A 868 -55.16 -9.43 27.45
CA ILE A 868 -54.12 -8.76 28.25
C ILE A 868 -54.75 -7.62 29.07
N SER A 869 -54.43 -7.54 30.36
CA SER A 869 -54.95 -6.49 31.23
C SER A 869 -54.46 -5.10 30.79
N LYS A 870 -55.39 -4.14 30.67
CA LYS A 870 -55.10 -2.74 30.26
C LYS A 870 -54.06 -2.07 31.15
N ASN A 871 -54.03 -2.42 32.44
CA ASN A 871 -53.14 -1.87 33.45
C ASN A 871 -51.66 -2.19 33.17
N ARG A 872 -51.41 -3.18 32.31
CA ARG A 872 -50.07 -3.62 31.91
C ARG A 872 -49.57 -2.93 30.65
N LEU A 873 -50.34 -2.01 30.07
CA LEU A 873 -50.10 -1.42 28.75
C LEU A 873 -50.16 0.11 28.82
N THR A 874 -49.13 0.78 28.32
CA THR A 874 -49.05 2.24 28.22
C THR A 874 -48.89 2.66 26.76
N ALA A 875 -49.79 3.50 26.24
CA ALA A 875 -49.76 3.97 24.84
C ALA A 875 -49.12 5.36 24.75
N ILE A 876 -48.07 5.51 23.93
CA ILE A 876 -47.33 6.77 23.77
C ILE A 876 -47.21 7.13 22.29
N GLY A 877 -47.76 8.26 21.88
CA GLY A 877 -47.51 8.86 20.55
C GLY A 877 -46.33 9.83 20.58
N LYS A 878 -45.41 9.73 19.62
CA LYS A 878 -44.20 10.57 19.50
C LYS A 878 -44.17 11.46 18.25
N GLY A 879 -45.20 11.38 17.40
CA GLY A 879 -45.21 12.10 16.12
C GLY A 879 -44.01 11.73 15.25
N GLU A 880 -43.41 12.72 14.60
CA GLU A 880 -42.25 12.55 13.71
C GLU A 880 -40.90 12.79 14.40
N THR A 881 -40.89 12.97 15.73
CA THR A 881 -39.73 13.42 16.50
C THR A 881 -38.58 12.41 16.60
N GLN A 882 -38.80 11.16 16.20
CA GLN A 882 -37.81 10.09 16.26
C GLN A 882 -37.70 9.38 14.90
N PRO A 883 -37.12 9.99 13.87
CA PRO A 883 -36.91 9.35 12.57
C PRO A 883 -35.84 8.25 12.66
N VAL A 884 -36.00 7.16 11.90
CA VAL A 884 -35.02 6.06 11.82
C VAL A 884 -34.15 6.12 10.55
N ASN A 885 -34.30 7.19 9.76
CA ASN A 885 -33.55 7.45 8.54
C ASN A 885 -33.48 8.97 8.27
N ARG A 886 -32.91 9.36 7.12
CA ARG A 886 -32.75 10.76 6.69
C ARG A 886 -34.05 11.52 6.43
N CYS A 887 -35.21 10.87 6.49
CA CYS A 887 -36.49 11.44 6.06
C CYS A 887 -37.12 12.27 7.17
N THR A 888 -36.56 13.45 7.37
CA THR A 888 -37.02 14.51 8.26
C THR A 888 -37.80 15.58 7.51
N GLU A 889 -38.35 16.55 8.23
CA GLU A 889 -39.10 17.66 7.64
C GLU A 889 -38.27 18.37 6.55
N GLY A 890 -38.88 18.62 5.40
CA GLY A 890 -38.23 19.24 4.24
C GLY A 890 -37.34 18.32 3.39
N VAL A 891 -37.13 17.06 3.79
CA VAL A 891 -36.33 16.09 3.03
C VAL A 891 -37.24 15.18 2.19
N GLU A 892 -37.04 15.21 0.87
CA GLU A 892 -37.72 14.31 -0.07
C GLU A 892 -37.09 12.91 -0.03
N CYS A 893 -37.94 11.89 0.15
CA CYS A 893 -37.56 10.50 0.29
C CYS A 893 -38.44 9.57 -0.55
N ALA A 894 -37.93 8.37 -0.82
CA ALA A 894 -38.74 7.31 -1.42
C ALA A 894 -39.83 6.84 -0.42
N GLU A 895 -40.95 6.32 -0.94
CA GLU A 895 -42.07 5.89 -0.09
C GLU A 895 -41.68 4.76 0.87
N GLU A 896 -40.73 3.91 0.48
CA GLU A 896 -40.17 2.85 1.32
C GLU A 896 -39.41 3.43 2.52
N GLU A 897 -38.72 4.56 2.33
CA GLU A 897 -38.03 5.25 3.42
C GLU A 897 -39.04 5.93 4.36
N TYR A 898 -40.08 6.58 3.83
CA TYR A 898 -41.17 7.11 4.66
C TYR A 898 -41.90 6.00 5.43
N ALA A 899 -42.13 4.84 4.81
CA ALA A 899 -42.79 3.71 5.44
C ALA A 899 -42.05 3.19 6.68
N ARG A 900 -40.71 3.22 6.68
CA ARG A 900 -39.90 2.80 7.84
C ARG A 900 -40.16 3.66 9.08
N ASN A 901 -40.47 4.95 8.91
CA ASN A 901 -40.76 5.86 10.03
C ASN A 901 -42.18 5.69 10.60
N ARG A 902 -43.12 5.14 9.82
CA ARG A 902 -44.51 4.88 10.24
C ARG A 902 -44.61 3.56 11.02
N ARG A 903 -44.09 3.55 12.25
CA ARG A 903 -43.97 2.34 13.06
C ARG A 903 -44.39 2.49 14.52
N THR A 904 -44.71 1.37 15.14
CA THR A 904 -44.91 1.20 16.59
C THR A 904 -43.87 0.24 17.14
N GLU A 905 -43.16 0.70 18.16
CA GLU A 905 -42.13 0.01 18.94
C GLU A 905 -42.69 -0.44 20.28
N PHE A 906 -42.07 -1.46 20.88
CA PHE A 906 -42.51 -2.07 22.12
C PHE A 906 -41.38 -2.08 23.14
N ASN A 907 -41.59 -1.42 24.28
CA ASN A 907 -40.62 -1.34 25.35
C ASN A 907 -41.13 -2.11 26.56
N ILE A 908 -40.41 -3.15 26.95
CA ILE A 908 -40.69 -3.91 28.16
C ILE A 908 -40.24 -3.07 29.35
N LYS A 909 -41.19 -2.80 30.25
CA LYS A 909 -40.93 -2.10 31.50
C LYS A 909 -40.96 -3.09 32.64
N ASN A 910 -39.97 -2.97 33.53
CA ASN A 910 -39.97 -3.72 34.77
C ASN A 910 -40.92 -3.03 35.75
N SER A 911 -41.95 -3.75 36.20
CA SER A 911 -42.69 -3.34 37.40
C SER A 911 -41.72 -3.38 38.58
N LYS A 912 -41.51 -2.25 39.26
CA LYS A 912 -40.89 -2.25 40.59
C LYS A 912 -41.63 -3.19 41.53
#